data_AF-Q5KCY1-F1
#
_entry.id   AF-Q5KCY1-F1
#
_cell.length_a   1.000
_cell.length_b   1.000
_cell.length_c   1.000
_cell.angle_alpha   90.00
_cell.angle_beta   90.00
_cell.angle_gamma   90.00
#
_symmetry.space_group_name_H-M   'P 1'
#
loop_
_entity.id
_entity.type
_entity.pdbx_description
1 polymer ?
#
loop_
_entity_poly.entity_id
_entity_poly.type
_entity_poly.pdbx_seq_one_letter_code
_entity_poly.pdbx_strand_id
1 'polypeptide(L)'
;MPQAKSLDALPPELLSRTALHLVAASPRRHPSALLPLFLTCRAVYHAISLPNNPQLYKDLYFATFDYSAVLRRCQWMETHIFKDGYNILNLLSDPRLWALDYTTRWEMSRRMRQIAKLGRVEIPGVCDRRQFMQDMWTVWFLVTENDGRNLPFLLEQCNLRAALATYYRDTLLKESLQPGYPTEDGEKALVAWTCIFAGIDTVGEDTPEEVDEKIFMLRPYVFACAKYDVSFAPWHLKKLPVCDPGCSSHGADPTVRYRAMTYKRFGYSWRRCPPQFVLGAYVLFLRLLERHPNRIGLRSGSSSFSYSPFEVGLPGVFSTNKVPLSIENDKEWQRNTMCQDSHTNEGLLPLTYRGSIQGFWRGKFLFYDFEFYREILSGNLRGVYTGMFAEQAVEAELRETLVKVKKEDVGGDGPLLTAGFKDMGSLEEETKFLEQGYGHEIVHEDDEDEEGWTKEILISGRGRTAWGWAQIRGRVRAWDGLVILCLSYSPQREPGTRWLWRGYILTGGYLVGRWRDTFTPETLRGYEGAFGLIRAGDIYYPEHFPKRMDDSAGVNQFDQGVFRQMPITGESLPSAGLGTGSSVPSISGSTLTSECNQNQSQSQSQSHNQSLQDQSQIQRVPAGHSHPHHHPHQPLQPVMRKDLHVVPQEPLQTAPSTLSQSQSQPRSQLQTQPQPQTQTQTETPSQSRPQTLSPEHDPGTKSGRQ
;
A
#
# COMPACT_ATOMS: atom_id res chain seq x y z
N MET A 1 -23.24 -30.67 58.25
CA MET A 1 -23.01 -29.37 57.57
C MET A 1 -22.75 -29.65 56.10
N PRO A 2 -23.36 -28.94 55.15
CA PRO A 2 -22.99 -29.09 53.75
C PRO A 2 -21.52 -28.69 53.61
N GLN A 3 -20.71 -29.61 53.10
CA GLN A 3 -19.29 -29.41 52.86
C GLN A 3 -19.14 -28.19 51.96
N ALA A 4 -18.34 -27.19 52.37
CA ALA A 4 -18.08 -26.02 51.55
C ALA A 4 -17.49 -26.52 50.22
N LYS A 5 -18.25 -26.37 49.12
CA LYS A 5 -17.80 -26.77 47.80
C LYS A 5 -16.60 -25.89 47.45
N SER A 6 -15.43 -26.51 47.35
CA SER A 6 -14.20 -25.82 47.00
C SER A 6 -14.22 -25.42 45.52
N LEU A 7 -13.50 -24.35 45.16
CA LEU A 7 -13.50 -23.81 43.80
C LEU A 7 -13.00 -24.85 42.77
N ASP A 8 -12.06 -25.71 43.17
CA ASP A 8 -11.52 -26.81 42.38
C ASP A 8 -12.50 -27.97 42.17
N ALA A 9 -13.60 -28.02 42.92
CA ALA A 9 -14.68 -28.98 42.69
C ALA A 9 -15.66 -28.51 41.59
N LEU A 10 -15.50 -27.31 41.04
CA LEU A 10 -16.31 -26.84 39.93
C LEU A 10 -15.93 -27.57 38.63
N PRO A 11 -16.91 -27.85 37.74
CA PRO A 11 -16.63 -28.33 36.39
C PRO A 11 -15.64 -27.43 35.64
N PRO A 12 -14.71 -27.98 34.84
CA PRO A 12 -13.74 -27.21 34.06
C PRO A 12 -14.37 -26.13 33.17
N GLU A 13 -15.58 -26.39 32.65
CA GLU A 13 -16.32 -25.44 31.82
C GLU A 13 -16.75 -24.20 32.62
N LEU A 14 -17.12 -24.37 33.89
CA LEU A 14 -17.46 -23.24 34.77
C LEU A 14 -16.21 -22.45 35.18
N LEU A 15 -15.09 -23.14 35.43
CA LEU A 15 -13.81 -22.48 35.65
C LEU A 15 -13.36 -21.67 34.43
N SER A 16 -13.56 -22.21 33.22
CA SER A 16 -13.29 -21.54 31.95
C SER A 16 -14.14 -20.28 31.78
N ARG A 17 -15.46 -20.39 32.00
CA ARG A 17 -16.37 -19.23 31.93
C ARG A 17 -16.02 -18.17 32.98
N THR A 18 -15.64 -18.60 34.19
CA THR A 18 -15.19 -17.68 35.24
C THR A 18 -13.93 -16.93 34.80
N ALA A 19 -12.94 -17.65 34.25
CA ALA A 19 -11.72 -17.07 33.70
C ALA A 19 -12.01 -16.07 32.55
N LEU A 20 -12.91 -16.44 31.63
CA LEU A 20 -13.34 -15.57 30.53
C LEU A 20 -13.97 -14.27 31.06
N HIS A 21 -14.94 -14.37 31.97
CA HIS A 21 -15.60 -13.19 32.53
C HIS A 21 -14.65 -12.32 33.36
N LEU A 22 -13.69 -12.92 34.06
CA LEU A 22 -12.67 -12.20 34.81
C LEU A 22 -11.79 -11.34 33.89
N VAL A 23 -11.33 -11.89 32.77
CA VAL A 23 -10.57 -11.12 31.78
C VAL A 23 -11.47 -10.11 31.08
N ALA A 24 -12.67 -10.49 30.65
CA ALA A 24 -13.59 -9.59 29.96
C ALA A 24 -13.98 -8.36 30.79
N ALA A 25 -14.09 -8.52 32.12
CA ALA A 25 -14.36 -7.44 33.07
C ALA A 25 -13.10 -6.63 33.46
N SER A 26 -11.90 -7.17 33.23
CA SER A 26 -10.66 -6.47 33.59
C SER A 26 -10.40 -5.25 32.69
N PRO A 27 -9.73 -4.20 33.22
CA PRO A 27 -9.26 -3.09 32.40
C PRO A 27 -8.45 -3.59 31.21
N ARG A 28 -8.83 -3.15 30.00
CA ARG A 28 -8.18 -3.51 28.73
C ARG A 28 -8.15 -5.02 28.43
N ARG A 29 -8.97 -5.81 29.11
CA ARG A 29 -9.09 -7.26 28.89
C ARG A 29 -7.75 -7.99 28.99
N HIS A 30 -6.90 -7.57 29.94
CA HIS A 30 -5.54 -8.07 30.05
C HIS A 30 -5.51 -9.48 30.70
N PRO A 31 -4.78 -10.46 30.12
CA PRO A 31 -4.76 -11.84 30.62
C PRO A 31 -4.12 -11.99 32.00
N SER A 32 -3.40 -10.97 32.51
CA SER A 32 -2.90 -10.97 33.90
C SER A 32 -4.03 -11.05 34.93
N ALA A 33 -5.27 -10.71 34.56
CA ALA A 33 -6.43 -10.93 35.42
C ALA A 33 -6.61 -12.40 35.80
N LEU A 34 -6.06 -13.35 35.03
CA LEU A 34 -6.07 -14.78 35.36
C LEU A 34 -5.06 -15.16 36.45
N LEU A 35 -4.09 -14.30 36.77
CA LEU A 35 -3.01 -14.63 37.71
C LEU A 35 -3.51 -15.08 39.09
N PRO A 36 -4.48 -14.39 39.74
CA PRO A 36 -5.02 -14.86 41.01
C PRO A 36 -5.64 -16.25 40.90
N LEU A 37 -6.33 -16.54 39.79
CA LEU A 37 -6.98 -17.83 39.55
C LEU A 37 -5.96 -18.94 39.34
N PHE A 38 -4.89 -18.68 38.57
CA PHE A 38 -3.75 -19.60 38.42
C PHE A 38 -3.06 -19.95 39.74
N LEU A 39 -3.07 -19.02 40.70
CA LEU A 39 -2.39 -19.18 42.00
C LEU A 39 -3.27 -19.81 43.08
N THR A 40 -4.53 -20.16 42.78
CA THR A 40 -5.45 -20.78 43.76
C THR A 40 -5.05 -22.23 44.10
N CYS A 41 -4.98 -23.11 43.11
CA CYS A 41 -4.52 -24.49 43.28
C CYS A 41 -4.10 -25.12 41.93
N ARG A 42 -3.43 -26.27 42.00
CA ARG A 42 -2.96 -27.00 40.80
C ARG A 42 -4.10 -27.47 39.89
N ALA A 43 -5.25 -27.86 40.46
CA ALA A 43 -6.40 -28.32 39.70
C ALA A 43 -7.01 -27.18 38.87
N VAL A 44 -7.22 -26.01 39.47
CA VAL A 44 -7.69 -24.81 38.76
C VAL A 44 -6.68 -24.37 37.71
N TYR A 45 -5.38 -24.31 38.03
CA TYR A 45 -4.33 -24.01 37.06
C TYR A 45 -4.40 -24.95 35.86
N HIS A 46 -4.47 -26.27 36.11
CA HIS A 46 -4.52 -27.27 35.04
C HIS A 46 -5.80 -27.13 34.20
N ALA A 47 -6.93 -26.74 34.80
CA ALA A 47 -8.20 -26.59 34.11
C ALA A 47 -8.26 -25.35 33.18
N ILE A 48 -7.51 -24.29 33.46
CA ILE A 48 -7.59 -23.02 32.71
C ILE A 48 -6.27 -22.65 31.99
N SER A 49 -5.24 -23.48 32.06
CA SER A 49 -3.95 -23.21 31.40
C SER A 49 -4.05 -23.33 29.87
N LEU A 50 -3.22 -22.56 29.16
CA LEU A 50 -3.15 -22.53 27.70
C LEU A 50 -3.01 -23.92 27.06
N PRO A 51 -2.10 -24.81 27.51
CA PRO A 51 -1.93 -26.13 26.88
C PRO A 51 -3.14 -27.05 27.06
N ASN A 52 -3.84 -26.93 28.19
CA ASN A 52 -4.92 -27.84 28.58
C ASN A 52 -6.30 -27.35 28.18
N ASN A 53 -6.44 -26.04 27.92
CA ASN A 53 -7.73 -25.43 27.60
C ASN A 53 -7.61 -24.40 26.48
N PRO A 54 -7.25 -24.82 25.25
CA PRO A 54 -7.15 -23.91 24.11
C PRO A 54 -8.49 -23.23 23.77
N GLN A 55 -9.62 -23.86 24.11
CA GLN A 55 -10.95 -23.29 23.90
C GLN A 55 -11.15 -21.99 24.69
N LEU A 56 -10.74 -21.94 25.96
CA LEU A 56 -10.78 -20.72 26.76
C LEU A 56 -10.03 -19.57 26.06
N TYR A 57 -8.87 -19.83 25.47
CA TYR A 57 -8.05 -18.78 24.84
C TYR A 57 -8.57 -18.35 23.47
N LYS A 58 -9.26 -19.23 22.75
CA LYS A 58 -10.09 -18.83 21.60
C LYS A 58 -11.22 -17.89 22.04
N ASP A 59 -11.92 -18.21 23.13
CA ASP A 59 -13.00 -17.36 23.64
C ASP A 59 -12.47 -16.01 24.16
N LEU A 60 -11.31 -16.01 24.83
CA LEU A 60 -10.61 -14.79 25.24
C LEU A 60 -10.18 -13.96 24.02
N TYR A 61 -9.73 -14.59 22.94
CA TYR A 61 -9.43 -13.89 21.70
C TYR A 61 -10.66 -13.16 21.16
N PHE A 62 -11.80 -13.84 21.03
CA PHE A 62 -13.04 -13.21 20.55
C PHE A 62 -13.60 -12.16 21.51
N ALA A 63 -13.34 -12.32 22.81
CA ALA A 63 -13.64 -11.31 23.80
C ALA A 63 -12.70 -10.11 23.73
N THR A 64 -11.48 -10.24 23.21
CA THR A 64 -10.47 -9.16 23.24
C THR A 64 -10.37 -8.40 21.92
N PHE A 65 -10.34 -9.11 20.80
CA PHE A 65 -10.02 -8.58 19.48
C PHE A 65 -11.20 -8.64 18.52
N ASP A 66 -11.16 -7.80 17.50
CA ASP A 66 -12.02 -7.94 16.32
C ASP A 66 -11.54 -9.10 15.46
N TYR A 67 -12.49 -9.92 14.99
CA TYR A 67 -12.20 -11.17 14.27
C TYR A 67 -13.11 -11.40 13.06
N SER A 68 -14.15 -10.59 12.88
CA SER A 68 -15.12 -10.72 11.78
C SER A 68 -14.43 -10.64 10.41
N ALA A 69 -13.46 -9.75 10.26
CA ALA A 69 -12.65 -9.63 9.05
C ALA A 69 -11.86 -10.90 8.72
N VAL A 70 -11.32 -11.57 9.74
CA VAL A 70 -10.57 -12.83 9.58
C VAL A 70 -11.48 -13.90 8.99
N LEU A 71 -12.67 -14.09 9.59
CA LEU A 71 -13.64 -15.09 9.13
C LEU A 71 -14.10 -14.81 7.70
N ARG A 72 -14.44 -13.56 7.39
CA ARG A 72 -14.90 -13.15 6.07
C ARG A 72 -13.84 -13.34 4.99
N ARG A 73 -12.58 -13.02 5.29
CA ARG A 73 -11.44 -13.21 4.36
C ARG A 73 -11.11 -14.69 4.18
N CYS A 74 -11.24 -15.51 5.21
CA CYS A 74 -11.12 -16.96 5.09
C CYS A 74 -12.20 -17.54 4.17
N GLN A 75 -13.47 -17.18 4.38
CA GLN A 75 -14.57 -17.58 3.50
C GLN A 75 -14.35 -17.15 2.05
N TRP A 76 -13.78 -15.95 1.84
CA TRP A 76 -13.41 -15.50 0.50
C TRP A 76 -12.29 -16.37 -0.12
N MET A 77 -11.26 -16.76 0.64
CA MET A 77 -10.22 -17.66 0.13
C MET A 77 -10.76 -19.04 -0.23
N GLU A 78 -11.68 -19.57 0.58
CA GLU A 78 -12.33 -20.86 0.33
C GLU A 78 -13.05 -20.87 -1.02
N THR A 79 -13.75 -19.78 -1.34
CA THR A 79 -14.52 -19.64 -2.58
C THR A 79 -13.64 -19.38 -3.81
N HIS A 80 -12.53 -18.65 -3.65
CA HIS A 80 -11.76 -18.13 -4.79
C HIS A 80 -10.42 -18.83 -5.03
N ILE A 81 -9.77 -19.31 -3.97
CA ILE A 81 -8.41 -19.89 -4.03
C ILE A 81 -8.48 -21.41 -3.94
N PHE A 82 -9.23 -21.95 -2.99
CA PHE A 82 -9.24 -23.38 -2.66
C PHE A 82 -10.44 -24.10 -3.30
N LYS A 83 -10.48 -24.12 -4.64
CA LYS A 83 -11.55 -24.78 -5.42
C LYS A 83 -11.52 -26.31 -5.36
N ASP A 84 -10.35 -26.89 -5.11
CA ASP A 84 -10.17 -28.33 -4.91
C ASP A 84 -10.17 -28.62 -3.41
N GLY A 85 -11.06 -29.50 -2.95
CA GLY A 85 -11.42 -29.76 -1.54
C GLY A 85 -10.31 -30.29 -0.60
N TYR A 86 -9.16 -29.62 -0.55
CA TYR A 86 -8.11 -29.87 0.43
C TYR A 86 -8.56 -29.40 1.83
N ASN A 87 -8.16 -30.16 2.85
CA ASN A 87 -8.42 -29.95 4.30
C ASN A 87 -7.95 -28.59 4.89
N ILE A 88 -7.56 -27.60 4.07
CA ILE A 88 -7.17 -26.25 4.52
C ILE A 88 -8.38 -25.52 5.14
N LEU A 89 -9.60 -25.86 4.72
CA LEU A 89 -10.88 -25.24 5.12
C LEU A 89 -11.19 -25.25 6.62
N ASN A 90 -10.50 -26.06 7.44
CA ASN A 90 -10.67 -26.06 8.91
C ASN A 90 -9.56 -25.29 9.66
N LEU A 91 -8.79 -24.44 8.97
CA LEU A 91 -7.69 -23.68 9.56
C LEU A 91 -8.11 -22.88 10.81
N LEU A 92 -9.35 -22.41 10.88
CA LEU A 92 -9.86 -21.62 12.00
C LEU A 92 -10.87 -22.38 12.86
N SER A 93 -11.11 -23.67 12.61
CA SER A 93 -11.95 -24.47 13.50
C SER A 93 -11.21 -24.86 14.77
N ASP A 94 -9.91 -25.20 14.65
CA ASP A 94 -9.07 -25.63 15.77
C ASP A 94 -8.85 -24.47 16.77
N PRO A 95 -9.33 -24.58 18.02
CA PRO A 95 -9.10 -23.57 19.04
C PRO A 95 -7.63 -23.30 19.37
N ARG A 96 -6.73 -24.27 19.14
CA ARG A 96 -5.30 -24.12 19.41
C ARG A 96 -4.67 -23.03 18.57
N LEU A 97 -5.15 -22.84 17.34
CA LEU A 97 -4.59 -21.85 16.42
C LEU A 97 -4.98 -20.42 16.83
N TRP A 98 -6.23 -20.23 17.27
CA TRP A 98 -6.67 -18.97 17.88
C TRP A 98 -5.92 -18.67 19.18
N ALA A 99 -5.73 -19.69 20.02
CA ALA A 99 -4.97 -19.56 21.26
C ALA A 99 -3.51 -19.14 21.01
N LEU A 100 -2.90 -19.64 19.93
CA LEU A 100 -1.55 -19.27 19.51
C LEU A 100 -1.48 -17.82 18.99
N ASP A 101 -2.44 -17.38 18.17
CA ASP A 101 -2.51 -15.98 17.71
C ASP A 101 -2.76 -15.03 18.89
N TYR A 102 -3.60 -15.43 19.85
CA TYR A 102 -3.82 -14.69 21.09
C TYR A 102 -2.51 -14.44 21.86
N THR A 103 -1.73 -15.50 22.12
CA THR A 103 -0.41 -15.37 22.76
C THR A 103 0.52 -14.48 21.94
N THR A 104 0.57 -14.66 20.62
CA THR A 104 1.42 -13.89 19.71
C THR A 104 1.16 -12.38 19.82
N ARG A 105 -0.10 -11.95 19.87
CA ARG A 105 -0.49 -10.54 20.01
C ARG A 105 -0.06 -9.94 21.35
N TRP A 106 -0.17 -10.69 22.45
CA TRP A 106 0.28 -10.24 23.77
C TRP A 106 1.80 -10.16 23.90
N GLU A 107 2.52 -11.09 23.29
CA GLU A 107 3.98 -11.04 23.22
C GLU A 107 4.48 -9.86 22.37
N MET A 108 3.86 -9.64 21.20
CA MET A 108 4.11 -8.47 20.36
C MET A 108 3.87 -7.19 21.15
N SER A 109 2.79 -7.13 21.93
CA SER A 109 2.46 -5.98 22.78
C SER A 109 3.56 -5.69 23.81
N ARG A 110 4.13 -6.73 24.43
CA ARG A 110 5.27 -6.59 25.34
C ARG A 110 6.50 -6.00 24.62
N ARG A 111 6.82 -6.50 23.43
CA ARG A 111 7.98 -6.04 22.64
C ARG A 111 7.81 -4.59 22.18
N MET A 112 6.64 -4.21 21.64
CA MET A 112 6.35 -2.82 21.24
C MET A 112 6.49 -1.83 22.41
N ARG A 113 6.00 -2.20 23.60
CA ARG A 113 6.21 -1.36 24.80
C ARG A 113 7.68 -1.24 25.18
N GLN A 114 8.48 -2.29 24.99
CA GLN A 114 9.93 -2.24 25.26
C GLN A 114 10.65 -1.35 24.25
N ILE A 115 10.29 -1.40 22.97
CA ILE A 115 10.80 -0.50 21.92
C ILE A 115 10.51 0.96 22.29
N ALA A 116 9.24 1.27 22.61
CA ALA A 116 8.83 2.60 23.01
C ALA A 116 9.57 3.09 24.28
N LYS A 117 9.74 2.22 25.28
CA LYS A 117 10.41 2.55 26.55
C LYS A 117 11.91 2.78 26.39
N LEU A 118 12.59 1.93 25.62
CA LEU A 118 14.04 1.96 25.47
C LEU A 118 14.51 2.90 24.36
N GLY A 119 13.60 3.33 23.48
CA GLY A 119 13.94 4.24 22.38
C GLY A 119 14.81 3.61 21.31
N ARG A 120 14.78 2.28 21.16
CA ARG A 120 15.54 1.52 20.15
C ARG A 120 14.71 0.35 19.61
N VAL A 121 14.79 0.10 18.30
CA VAL A 121 14.05 -1.01 17.66
C VAL A 121 14.74 -2.35 17.94
N GLU A 122 16.06 -2.42 17.72
CA GLU A 122 16.83 -3.63 17.98
C GLU A 122 17.23 -3.72 19.45
N ILE A 123 16.64 -4.69 20.16
CA ILE A 123 16.86 -4.94 21.59
C ILE A 123 17.43 -6.37 21.74
N PRO A 124 18.70 -6.53 22.15
CA PRO A 124 19.33 -7.84 22.28
C PRO A 124 18.50 -8.83 23.12
N GLY A 125 18.26 -10.03 22.56
CA GLY A 125 17.48 -11.09 23.21
C GLY A 125 15.97 -10.84 23.28
N VAL A 126 15.47 -9.71 22.77
CA VAL A 126 14.06 -9.33 22.85
C VAL A 126 13.45 -9.12 21.46
N CYS A 127 14.10 -8.32 20.63
CA CYS A 127 13.60 -7.94 19.31
C CYS A 127 14.79 -7.69 18.37
N ASP A 128 14.97 -8.57 17.39
CA ASP A 128 15.84 -8.33 16.24
C ASP A 128 15.00 -7.82 15.05
N ARG A 129 15.64 -7.45 13.94
CA ARG A 129 14.95 -6.99 12.73
C ARG A 129 13.92 -8.00 12.21
N ARG A 130 14.23 -9.29 12.28
CA ARG A 130 13.31 -10.35 11.81
C ARG A 130 12.08 -10.45 12.70
N GLN A 131 12.24 -10.37 14.01
CA GLN A 131 11.14 -10.38 14.97
C GLN A 131 10.31 -9.11 14.85
N PHE A 132 10.94 -7.94 14.66
CA PHE A 132 10.24 -6.69 14.42
C PHE A 132 9.35 -6.78 13.16
N MET A 133 9.87 -7.36 12.07
CA MET A 133 9.07 -7.64 10.87
C MET A 133 7.84 -8.52 11.16
N GLN A 134 7.99 -9.60 11.93
CA GLN A 134 6.86 -10.46 12.31
C GLN A 134 5.83 -9.73 13.19
N ASP A 135 6.31 -8.89 14.11
CA ASP A 135 5.45 -8.06 14.94
C ASP A 135 4.71 -7.01 14.09
N MET A 136 5.37 -6.41 13.10
CA MET A 136 4.74 -5.46 12.19
C MET A 136 3.67 -6.09 11.29
N TRP A 137 3.83 -7.36 10.87
CA TRP A 137 2.73 -8.10 10.24
C TRP A 137 1.55 -8.25 11.20
N THR A 138 1.80 -8.58 12.47
CA THR A 138 0.74 -8.70 13.49
C THR A 138 0.03 -7.36 13.71
N VAL A 139 0.77 -6.26 13.79
CA VAL A 139 0.22 -4.90 13.88
C VAL A 139 -0.60 -4.55 12.65
N TRP A 140 -0.09 -4.82 11.45
CA TRP A 140 -0.80 -4.53 10.21
C TRP A 140 -2.13 -5.28 10.12
N PHE A 141 -2.17 -6.55 10.54
CA PHE A 141 -3.44 -7.29 10.65
C PHE A 141 -4.37 -6.66 11.68
N LEU A 142 -3.88 -6.31 12.87
CA LEU A 142 -4.70 -5.65 13.89
C LEU A 142 -5.33 -4.34 13.37
N VAL A 143 -4.59 -3.53 12.62
CA VAL A 143 -5.10 -2.28 12.05
C VAL A 143 -6.09 -2.53 10.91
N THR A 144 -5.80 -3.43 9.97
CA THR A 144 -6.67 -3.72 8.82
C THR A 144 -7.88 -4.60 9.16
N GLU A 145 -7.90 -5.20 10.34
CA GLU A 145 -9.00 -6.00 10.90
C GLU A 145 -9.75 -5.24 12.00
N ASN A 146 -9.52 -3.94 12.14
CA ASN A 146 -10.13 -3.14 13.18
C ASN A 146 -11.60 -2.80 12.87
N ASP A 147 -12.49 -3.22 13.75
CA ASP A 147 -13.92 -2.87 13.78
C ASP A 147 -14.30 -2.21 15.12
N GLY A 148 -13.30 -1.73 15.87
CA GLY A 148 -13.47 -0.89 17.06
C GLY A 148 -12.69 -1.35 18.31
N ARG A 149 -12.18 -2.58 18.35
CA ARG A 149 -11.45 -3.14 19.51
C ARG A 149 -9.94 -3.19 19.29
N ASN A 150 -9.48 -3.46 18.07
CA ASN A 150 -8.06 -3.68 17.80
C ASN A 150 -7.21 -2.40 17.91
N LEU A 151 -7.72 -1.26 17.43
CA LEU A 151 -6.96 -0.01 17.45
C LEU A 151 -6.73 0.52 18.88
N PRO A 152 -7.73 0.55 19.80
CA PRO A 152 -7.47 0.88 21.20
C PRO A 152 -6.40 -0.02 21.84
N PHE A 153 -6.40 -1.33 21.55
CA PHE A 153 -5.34 -2.24 22.01
C PHE A 153 -3.95 -1.82 21.49
N LEU A 154 -3.83 -1.45 20.22
CA LEU A 154 -2.56 -0.98 19.67
C LEU A 154 -2.09 0.34 20.29
N LEU A 155 -2.98 1.33 20.40
CA LEU A 155 -2.63 2.66 20.90
C LEU A 155 -2.34 2.64 22.40
N GLU A 156 -3.20 2.03 23.20
CA GLU A 156 -3.13 2.10 24.66
C GLU A 156 -2.28 1.00 25.29
N GLN A 157 -2.38 -0.23 24.77
CA GLN A 157 -1.71 -1.39 25.37
C GLN A 157 -0.34 -1.63 24.74
N CYS A 158 -0.16 -1.35 23.46
CA CYS A 158 1.12 -1.54 22.78
C CYS A 158 1.98 -0.27 22.73
N ASN A 159 1.41 0.90 23.03
CA ASN A 159 2.04 2.20 22.85
C ASN A 159 2.56 2.40 21.42
N LEU A 160 1.72 2.05 20.43
CA LEU A 160 2.10 1.99 19.02
C LEU A 160 2.71 3.32 18.53
N ARG A 161 2.12 4.47 18.90
CA ARG A 161 2.61 5.79 18.47
C ARG A 161 4.09 6.00 18.85
N ALA A 162 4.45 5.73 20.11
CA ALA A 162 5.82 5.89 20.58
C ALA A 162 6.76 4.85 19.95
N ALA A 163 6.31 3.61 19.76
CA ALA A 163 7.12 2.58 19.11
C ALA A 163 7.46 2.94 17.65
N LEU A 164 6.48 3.48 16.89
CA LEU A 164 6.71 3.93 15.52
C LEU A 164 7.54 5.22 15.46
N ALA A 165 7.40 6.13 16.44
CA ALA A 165 8.28 7.30 16.57
C ALA A 165 9.74 6.88 16.83
N THR A 166 9.96 5.81 17.60
CA THR A 166 11.27 5.20 17.77
C THR A 166 11.78 4.61 16.46
N TYR A 167 10.96 3.86 15.71
CA TYR A 167 11.34 3.32 14.41
C TYR A 167 11.76 4.43 13.41
N TYR A 168 10.98 5.51 13.36
CA TYR A 168 11.27 6.66 12.51
C TYR A 168 12.67 7.23 12.79
N ARG A 169 13.00 7.50 14.06
CA ARG A 169 14.30 8.08 14.45
C ARG A 169 15.46 7.09 14.38
N ASP A 170 15.24 5.86 14.84
CA ASP A 170 16.30 4.86 15.01
C ASP A 170 16.68 4.19 13.69
N THR A 171 15.76 4.12 12.73
CA THR A 171 15.92 3.41 11.45
C THR A 171 15.80 4.35 10.25
N LEU A 172 14.63 4.95 9.99
CA LEU A 172 14.36 5.65 8.74
C LEU A 172 15.20 6.92 8.55
N LEU A 173 15.31 7.74 9.59
CA LEU A 173 16.08 8.97 9.55
C LEU A 173 17.57 8.67 9.33
N LYS A 174 18.13 7.72 10.07
CA LYS A 174 19.54 7.32 9.94
C LYS A 174 19.86 6.76 8.55
N GLU A 175 18.96 5.98 7.98
CA GLU A 175 19.11 5.47 6.61
C GLU A 175 19.07 6.60 5.58
N SER A 176 18.17 7.58 5.76
CA SER A 176 18.02 8.70 4.83
C SER A 176 19.22 9.65 4.81
N LEU A 177 20.03 9.66 5.88
CA LEU A 177 21.28 10.41 5.96
C LEU A 177 22.45 9.72 5.24
N GLN A 178 22.30 8.45 4.82
CA GLN A 178 23.34 7.76 4.06
C GLN A 178 23.38 8.25 2.61
N PRO A 179 24.57 8.36 1.98
CA PRO A 179 24.66 8.74 0.58
C PRO A 179 23.93 7.75 -0.34
N GLY A 180 23.11 8.27 -1.26
CA GLY A 180 22.40 7.47 -2.25
C GLY A 180 20.88 7.53 -2.09
N TYR A 181 20.21 6.56 -2.69
CA TYR A 181 18.76 6.40 -2.56
C TYR A 181 18.46 5.43 -1.41
N PRO A 182 17.58 5.76 -0.45
CA PRO A 182 17.25 4.86 0.64
C PRO A 182 16.55 3.59 0.11
N THR A 183 16.63 2.50 0.85
CA THR A 183 16.08 1.23 0.38
C THR A 183 14.56 1.19 0.54
N GLU A 184 13.88 0.66 -0.47
CA GLU A 184 12.49 0.25 -0.35
C GLU A 184 12.47 -1.21 0.15
N ASP A 185 11.70 -1.47 1.21
CA ASP A 185 11.48 -2.82 1.72
C ASP A 185 10.05 -2.95 2.29
N GLY A 186 9.63 -4.20 2.55
CA GLY A 186 8.31 -4.47 3.09
C GLY A 186 8.11 -4.07 4.55
N GLU A 187 9.19 -3.86 5.32
CA GLU A 187 9.08 -3.35 6.69
C GLU A 187 8.54 -1.92 6.67
N LYS A 188 9.18 -1.07 5.86
CA LYS A 188 8.77 0.31 5.65
C LYS A 188 7.35 0.39 5.10
N ALA A 189 7.00 -0.55 4.23
CA ALA A 189 5.65 -0.68 3.70
C ALA A 189 4.62 -0.91 4.82
N LEU A 190 4.84 -1.91 5.68
CA LEU A 190 3.95 -2.21 6.80
C LEU A 190 3.85 -1.03 7.78
N VAL A 191 4.97 -0.37 8.09
CA VAL A 191 4.98 0.80 8.99
C VAL A 191 4.22 1.98 8.38
N ALA A 192 4.49 2.35 7.13
CA ALA A 192 3.83 3.48 6.46
C ALA A 192 2.31 3.30 6.42
N TRP A 193 1.84 2.13 6.00
CA TRP A 193 0.41 1.83 5.94
C TRP A 193 -0.23 1.68 7.31
N THR A 194 0.50 1.16 8.31
CA THR A 194 0.07 1.17 9.72
C THR A 194 -0.19 2.59 10.20
N CYS A 195 0.71 3.54 9.94
CA CYS A 195 0.53 4.94 10.33
C CYS A 195 -0.73 5.55 9.71
N ILE A 196 -0.95 5.31 8.41
CA ILE A 196 -2.12 5.81 7.67
C ILE A 196 -3.42 5.24 8.26
N PHE A 197 -3.51 3.92 8.38
CA PHE A 197 -4.76 3.24 8.79
C PHE A 197 -5.05 3.36 10.28
N ALA A 198 -4.03 3.53 11.13
CA ALA A 198 -4.23 3.82 12.55
C ALA A 198 -4.52 5.31 12.83
N GLY A 199 -4.47 6.18 11.81
CA GLY A 199 -4.70 7.63 11.97
C GLY A 199 -3.61 8.34 12.77
N ILE A 200 -2.39 7.78 12.81
CA ILE A 200 -1.23 8.28 13.59
C ILE A 200 -0.08 8.73 12.69
N ASP A 201 -0.37 9.05 11.44
CA ASP A 201 0.60 9.56 10.48
C ASP A 201 1.14 10.96 10.81
N THR A 202 0.72 11.57 11.92
CA THR A 202 1.29 12.79 12.52
C THR A 202 2.57 12.52 13.33
N VAL A 203 2.98 11.26 13.52
CA VAL A 203 4.25 10.93 14.19
C VAL A 203 5.43 11.61 13.47
N GLY A 204 6.30 12.27 14.24
CA GLY A 204 7.44 13.04 13.72
C GLY A 204 7.01 14.39 13.12
N GLU A 205 6.01 15.04 13.72
CA GLU A 205 5.54 16.38 13.35
C GLU A 205 5.27 17.25 14.59
N ASP A 206 5.83 16.88 15.74
CA ASP A 206 5.58 17.59 17.00
C ASP A 206 6.40 18.90 17.06
N THR A 207 7.54 18.97 16.34
CA THR A 207 8.33 20.20 16.18
C THR A 207 8.58 20.55 14.72
N PRO A 208 8.88 21.82 14.41
CA PRO A 208 9.20 22.24 13.04
C PRO A 208 10.41 21.51 12.44
N GLU A 209 11.40 21.15 13.26
CA GLU A 209 12.58 20.39 12.85
C GLU A 209 12.21 18.94 12.48
N GLU A 210 11.34 18.29 13.26
CA GLU A 210 10.85 16.94 12.94
C GLU A 210 10.10 16.92 11.60
N VAL A 211 9.31 17.97 11.32
CA VAL A 211 8.62 18.13 10.03
C VAL A 211 9.62 18.22 8.88
N ASP A 212 10.67 19.03 9.03
CA ASP A 212 11.71 19.19 7.99
C ASP A 212 12.49 17.87 7.76
N GLU A 213 12.80 17.13 8.83
CA GLU A 213 13.38 15.79 8.75
C GLU A 213 12.46 14.81 8.01
N LYS A 214 11.15 14.87 8.27
CA LYS A 214 10.15 13.97 7.66
C LYS A 214 9.95 14.27 6.19
N ILE A 215 9.94 15.56 5.82
CA ILE A 215 9.98 16.00 4.43
C ILE A 215 11.24 15.44 3.76
N PHE A 216 12.41 15.66 4.35
CA PHE A 216 13.69 15.19 3.81
C PHE A 216 13.69 13.67 3.56
N MET A 217 13.17 12.89 4.51
CA MET A 217 13.07 11.43 4.43
C MET A 217 12.11 10.94 3.34
N LEU A 218 10.95 11.57 3.16
CA LEU A 218 9.94 11.09 2.21
C LEU A 218 10.24 11.46 0.75
N ARG A 219 10.93 12.59 0.53
CA ARG A 219 11.18 13.14 -0.81
C ARG A 219 11.82 12.17 -1.80
N PRO A 220 12.83 11.36 -1.44
CA PRO A 220 13.39 10.38 -2.36
C PRO A 220 12.35 9.42 -2.94
N TYR A 221 11.45 8.90 -2.11
CA TYR A 221 10.41 7.97 -2.55
C TYR A 221 9.41 8.66 -3.48
N VAL A 222 9.08 9.93 -3.20
CA VAL A 222 8.15 10.74 -3.99
C VAL A 222 8.71 11.10 -5.35
N PHE A 223 9.94 11.63 -5.38
CA PHE A 223 10.46 12.32 -6.55
C PHE A 223 11.47 11.51 -7.37
N ALA A 224 12.09 10.48 -6.82
CA ALA A 224 12.99 9.60 -7.58
C ALA A 224 12.20 8.56 -8.40
N CYS A 225 11.31 9.02 -9.28
CA CYS A 225 10.42 8.17 -10.07
C CYS A 225 11.18 7.13 -10.89
N ALA A 226 12.39 7.47 -11.35
CA ALA A 226 13.23 6.56 -12.11
C ALA A 226 13.92 5.46 -11.27
N LYS A 227 13.89 5.57 -9.94
CA LYS A 227 14.52 4.62 -9.00
C LYS A 227 13.50 3.65 -8.39
N TYR A 228 12.40 4.19 -7.88
CA TYR A 228 11.37 3.40 -7.22
C TYR A 228 10.24 3.08 -8.18
N ASP A 229 9.60 1.93 -8.02
CA ASP A 229 8.43 1.56 -8.80
C ASP A 229 7.17 1.70 -7.93
N VAL A 230 6.02 1.96 -8.55
CA VAL A 230 4.71 2.08 -7.87
C VAL A 230 3.78 0.93 -8.21
N SER A 231 4.18 0.04 -9.13
CA SER A 231 3.34 -1.05 -9.63
C SER A 231 3.64 -2.39 -8.97
N PHE A 232 2.61 -3.26 -8.84
CA PHE A 232 2.77 -4.64 -8.37
C PHE A 232 3.43 -5.52 -9.42
N ALA A 233 3.18 -5.20 -10.69
CA ALA A 233 3.84 -5.78 -11.84
C ALA A 233 4.14 -4.69 -12.88
N PRO A 234 5.19 -4.85 -13.72
CA PRO A 234 5.55 -3.84 -14.71
C PRO A 234 4.35 -3.37 -15.53
N TRP A 235 4.15 -2.06 -15.61
CA TRP A 235 2.97 -1.47 -16.23
C TRP A 235 2.91 -1.68 -17.76
N HIS A 236 4.05 -1.94 -18.40
CA HIS A 236 4.14 -2.24 -19.84
C HIS A 236 3.60 -3.64 -20.19
N LEU A 237 3.37 -4.50 -19.19
CA LEU A 237 2.76 -5.81 -19.39
C LEU A 237 1.24 -5.67 -19.39
N LYS A 238 0.65 -5.80 -20.58
CA LYS A 238 -0.81 -5.79 -20.78
C LYS A 238 -1.50 -6.97 -20.11
N LYS A 239 -0.87 -8.15 -20.20
CA LYS A 239 -1.42 -9.43 -19.76
C LYS A 239 -0.51 -10.05 -18.72
N LEU A 240 -1.15 -10.53 -17.66
CA LEU A 240 -0.53 -11.23 -16.55
C LEU A 240 -1.47 -12.37 -16.13
N PRO A 241 -0.95 -13.50 -15.63
CA PRO A 241 0.48 -13.82 -15.47
C PRO A 241 1.25 -13.90 -16.79
N VAL A 242 2.57 -13.69 -16.75
CA VAL A 242 3.45 -13.74 -17.95
C VAL A 242 3.48 -15.15 -18.56
N CYS A 243 3.39 -16.18 -17.72
CA CYS A 243 3.30 -17.56 -18.16
C CYS A 243 2.10 -18.26 -17.50
N ASP A 244 1.68 -19.36 -18.12
CA ASP A 244 0.63 -20.18 -17.54
C ASP A 244 1.06 -20.77 -16.19
N PRO A 245 0.11 -20.95 -15.24
CA PRO A 245 0.41 -21.56 -13.94
C PRO A 245 1.15 -22.91 -14.09
N GLY A 246 2.31 -23.04 -13.44
CA GLY A 246 3.13 -24.26 -13.47
C GLY A 246 4.30 -24.25 -14.48
N CYS A 247 4.53 -23.15 -15.19
CA CYS A 247 5.72 -22.97 -16.03
C CYS A 247 7.04 -23.15 -15.24
N SER A 248 7.92 -24.04 -15.69
CA SER A 248 9.22 -24.33 -15.04
C SER A 248 10.41 -23.55 -15.61
N SER A 249 10.23 -22.90 -16.76
CA SER A 249 11.29 -22.17 -17.46
C SER A 249 10.72 -20.91 -18.09
N HIS A 250 10.85 -19.79 -17.37
CA HIS A 250 10.46 -18.46 -17.84
C HIS A 250 11.70 -17.59 -18.03
N GLY A 251 11.68 -16.74 -19.07
CA GLY A 251 12.71 -15.72 -19.25
C GLY A 251 12.75 -14.80 -18.04
N ALA A 252 13.94 -14.53 -17.52
CA ALA A 252 14.10 -13.59 -16.42
C ALA A 252 13.92 -12.16 -16.97
N ASP A 253 12.71 -11.64 -16.94
CA ASP A 253 12.51 -10.20 -17.12
C ASP A 253 12.97 -9.51 -15.83
N PRO A 254 14.08 -8.74 -15.85
CA PRO A 254 14.62 -8.08 -14.66
C PRO A 254 13.68 -6.99 -14.11
N THR A 255 12.68 -6.58 -14.88
CA THR A 255 11.66 -5.62 -14.44
C THR A 255 10.61 -6.27 -13.56
N VAL A 256 10.37 -7.58 -13.72
CA VAL A 256 9.44 -8.32 -12.88
C VAL A 256 10.11 -8.69 -11.55
N ARG A 257 9.58 -8.16 -10.45
CA ARG A 257 10.15 -8.36 -9.10
C ARG A 257 9.19 -9.10 -8.20
N TYR A 258 9.68 -10.18 -7.61
CA TYR A 258 8.98 -10.88 -6.53
C TYR A 258 9.02 -10.04 -5.24
N ARG A 259 7.85 -9.65 -4.72
CA ARG A 259 7.74 -8.79 -3.52
C ARG A 259 7.09 -9.46 -2.31
N ALA A 260 6.55 -10.67 -2.47
CA ALA A 260 5.88 -11.32 -1.37
C ALA A 260 6.85 -11.82 -0.28
N MET A 261 6.39 -11.73 0.96
CA MET A 261 7.17 -11.97 2.17
C MET A 261 6.54 -13.08 3.00
N THR A 262 7.38 -13.79 3.73
CA THR A 262 6.92 -14.84 4.65
C THR A 262 6.58 -14.25 6.02
N TYR A 263 5.41 -14.60 6.54
CA TYR A 263 4.98 -14.23 7.89
C TYR A 263 4.34 -15.42 8.60
N LYS A 264 4.35 -15.40 9.93
CA LYS A 264 3.72 -16.42 10.77
C LYS A 264 2.38 -15.92 11.29
N ARG A 265 1.33 -16.73 11.16
CA ARG A 265 0.00 -16.41 11.69
C ARG A 265 -0.80 -17.68 11.91
N PHE A 266 -1.53 -17.75 13.03
CA PHE A 266 -2.34 -18.93 13.40
C PHE A 266 -1.54 -20.24 13.32
N GLY A 267 -0.25 -20.24 13.71
CA GLY A 267 0.60 -21.45 13.69
C GLY A 267 1.16 -21.86 12.34
N TYR A 268 0.81 -21.17 11.25
CA TYR A 268 1.31 -21.45 9.92
C TYR A 268 2.26 -20.37 9.43
N SER A 269 3.12 -20.75 8.49
CA SER A 269 3.90 -19.81 7.68
C SER A 269 3.12 -19.52 6.40
N TRP A 270 2.93 -18.25 6.11
CA TRP A 270 2.17 -17.72 4.97
C TRP A 270 3.08 -16.88 4.10
N ARG A 271 2.69 -16.67 2.84
CA ARG A 271 3.31 -15.68 1.94
C ARG A 271 2.26 -14.67 1.48
N ARG A 272 2.65 -13.40 1.39
CA ARG A 272 1.79 -12.27 0.99
C ARG A 272 2.65 -11.10 0.52
N CYS A 273 2.17 -10.37 -0.49
CA CYS A 273 2.80 -9.10 -0.87
C CYS A 273 2.44 -8.05 0.20
N PRO A 274 3.40 -7.32 0.78
CA PRO A 274 3.04 -6.16 1.59
C PRO A 274 2.30 -5.12 0.70
N PRO A 275 1.48 -4.25 1.31
CA PRO A 275 0.92 -3.12 0.57
C PRO A 275 2.05 -2.27 -0.04
N GLN A 276 1.80 -1.59 -1.16
CA GLN A 276 2.87 -0.94 -1.91
C GLN A 276 3.45 0.26 -1.12
N PHE A 277 4.75 0.24 -0.80
CA PHE A 277 5.37 1.24 0.07
C PHE A 277 5.37 2.65 -0.50
N VAL A 278 5.81 2.82 -1.75
CA VAL A 278 5.92 4.11 -2.44
C VAL A 278 4.56 4.81 -2.55
N LEU A 279 3.48 4.07 -2.80
CA LEU A 279 2.11 4.62 -2.77
C LEU A 279 1.74 5.12 -1.37
N GLY A 280 2.11 4.37 -0.32
CA GLY A 280 1.96 4.83 1.06
C GLY A 280 2.77 6.10 1.34
N ALA A 281 4.01 6.17 0.85
CA ALA A 281 4.85 7.37 0.95
C ALA A 281 4.24 8.58 0.23
N TYR A 282 3.56 8.37 -0.91
CA TYR A 282 2.84 9.44 -1.62
C TYR A 282 1.69 9.97 -0.78
N VAL A 283 0.88 9.10 -0.19
CA VAL A 283 -0.21 9.50 0.71
C VAL A 283 0.35 10.26 1.92
N LEU A 284 1.35 9.71 2.61
CA LEU A 284 2.00 10.37 3.76
C LEU A 284 2.53 11.75 3.39
N PHE A 285 3.18 11.88 2.24
CA PHE A 285 3.73 13.14 1.78
C PHE A 285 2.62 14.14 1.45
N LEU A 286 1.59 13.76 0.69
CA LEU A 286 0.47 14.65 0.36
C LEU A 286 -0.26 15.15 1.62
N ARG A 287 -0.49 14.28 2.61
CA ARG A 287 -1.06 14.69 3.90
C ARG A 287 -0.14 15.65 4.66
N LEU A 288 1.17 15.38 4.66
CA LEU A 288 2.18 16.25 5.27
C LEU A 288 2.20 17.63 4.59
N LEU A 289 2.10 17.70 3.26
CA LEU A 289 2.07 18.96 2.50
C LEU A 289 0.89 19.84 2.91
N GLU A 290 -0.28 19.24 3.09
CA GLU A 290 -1.46 20.00 3.49
C GLU A 290 -1.44 20.47 4.94
N ARG A 291 -0.81 19.70 5.84
CA ARG A 291 -0.65 20.10 7.24
C ARG A 291 0.38 21.22 7.40
N HIS A 292 1.43 21.24 6.57
CA HIS A 292 2.58 22.13 6.74
C HIS A 292 2.95 22.95 5.49
N PRO A 293 2.00 23.64 4.82
CA PRO A 293 2.21 24.23 3.48
C PRO A 293 3.37 25.23 3.39
N ASN A 294 3.70 25.92 4.49
CA ASN A 294 4.74 26.95 4.52
C ASN A 294 6.17 26.40 4.70
N ARG A 295 6.33 25.11 5.02
CA ARG A 295 7.63 24.49 5.34
C ARG A 295 8.26 23.78 4.12
N ILE A 296 7.57 23.83 2.99
CA ILE A 296 7.96 23.10 1.79
C ILE A 296 8.43 24.10 0.75
N GLY A 297 9.55 23.79 0.08
CA GLY A 297 10.09 24.59 -1.03
C GLY A 297 9.21 24.54 -2.29
N LEU A 298 7.97 25.00 -2.19
CA LEU A 298 7.05 25.12 -3.32
C LEU A 298 7.52 26.25 -4.25
N ARG A 299 7.60 25.94 -5.55
CA ARG A 299 7.90 26.91 -6.59
C ARG A 299 6.65 27.70 -6.99
N SER A 300 6.86 28.92 -7.48
CA SER A 300 5.85 29.66 -8.28
C SER A 300 5.36 28.80 -9.44
N GLY A 301 4.05 28.75 -9.64
CA GLY A 301 3.41 27.89 -10.65
C GLY A 301 2.63 26.69 -10.09
N SER A 302 2.45 26.63 -8.76
CA SER A 302 1.48 25.71 -8.16
C SER A 302 0.05 26.20 -8.37
N SER A 303 -0.91 25.29 -8.50
CA SER A 303 -2.34 25.63 -8.57
C SER A 303 -3.08 25.08 -7.36
N SER A 304 -4.13 25.82 -6.96
CA SER A 304 -5.05 25.41 -5.92
C SER A 304 -6.46 25.30 -6.48
N PHE A 305 -7.34 24.64 -5.74
CA PHE A 305 -8.75 24.71 -6.03
C PHE A 305 -9.25 26.15 -5.87
N SER A 306 -10.18 26.54 -6.73
CA SER A 306 -10.91 27.80 -6.58
C SER A 306 -11.83 27.68 -5.37
N TYR A 307 -11.72 28.63 -4.44
CA TYR A 307 -12.50 28.66 -3.20
C TYR A 307 -13.43 29.88 -3.21
N SER A 308 -14.60 29.72 -2.61
CA SER A 308 -15.43 30.84 -2.17
C SER A 308 -14.82 31.48 -0.92
N PRO A 309 -15.14 32.77 -0.63
CA PRO A 309 -14.69 33.42 0.61
C PRO A 309 -15.08 32.69 1.90
N PHE A 310 -16.12 31.84 1.86
CA PHE A 310 -16.59 31.06 3.00
C PHE A 310 -15.79 29.78 3.25
N GLU A 311 -14.96 29.35 2.29
CA GLU A 311 -14.13 28.15 2.38
C GLU A 311 -12.68 28.47 2.80
N VAL A 312 -12.36 29.75 3.03
CA VAL A 312 -11.03 30.18 3.46
C VAL A 312 -10.71 29.58 4.83
N GLY A 313 -9.59 28.87 4.91
CA GLY A 313 -9.11 28.23 6.15
C GLY A 313 -9.71 26.86 6.43
N LEU A 314 -10.59 26.33 5.55
CA LEU A 314 -11.03 24.94 5.67
C LEU A 314 -9.88 23.96 5.36
N PRO A 315 -9.90 22.76 5.95
CA PRO A 315 -8.86 21.75 5.71
C PRO A 315 -8.76 21.33 4.23
N GLY A 316 -7.55 21.00 3.76
CA GLY A 316 -7.33 20.52 2.39
C GLY A 316 -7.92 19.13 2.11
N VAL A 317 -7.79 18.64 0.88
CA VAL A 317 -8.40 17.37 0.44
C VAL A 317 -7.74 16.14 1.08
N PHE A 318 -6.44 16.18 1.35
CA PHE A 318 -5.67 15.18 2.09
C PHE A 318 -5.60 15.43 3.62
N SER A 319 -6.47 16.27 4.19
CA SER A 319 -6.39 16.61 5.62
C SER A 319 -6.95 15.53 6.56
N THR A 320 -7.78 14.62 6.05
CA THR A 320 -8.51 13.65 6.87
C THR A 320 -7.64 12.48 7.32
N ASN A 321 -7.67 12.17 8.62
CA ASN A 321 -6.96 11.04 9.23
C ASN A 321 -7.92 9.99 9.86
N LYS A 322 -9.16 9.91 9.36
CA LYS A 322 -10.17 8.94 9.81
C LYS A 322 -9.64 7.50 9.74
N VAL A 323 -10.07 6.66 10.68
CA VAL A 323 -9.69 5.26 10.75
C VAL A 323 -10.68 4.44 9.94
N PRO A 324 -10.23 3.67 8.93
CA PRO A 324 -11.13 2.86 8.11
C PRO A 324 -11.59 1.62 8.88
N LEU A 325 -12.78 1.14 8.54
CA LEU A 325 -13.29 -0.15 9.04
C LEU A 325 -12.59 -1.31 8.34
N SER A 326 -12.66 -2.51 8.91
CA SER A 326 -11.99 -3.68 8.34
C SER A 326 -12.46 -4.01 6.92
N ILE A 327 -13.75 -3.78 6.62
CA ILE A 327 -14.37 -4.06 5.32
C ILE A 327 -13.77 -3.23 4.19
N GLU A 328 -13.36 -1.99 4.48
CA GLU A 328 -12.76 -1.09 3.47
C GLU A 328 -11.38 -1.56 3.01
N ASN A 329 -10.73 -2.43 3.80
CA ASN A 329 -9.42 -2.99 3.51
C ASN A 329 -9.48 -4.33 2.74
N ASP A 330 -10.66 -4.91 2.53
CA ASP A 330 -10.76 -6.28 2.00
C ASP A 330 -10.26 -6.38 0.55
N LYS A 331 -10.53 -5.37 -0.29
CA LYS A 331 -10.03 -5.36 -1.69
C LYS A 331 -8.50 -5.30 -1.73
N GLU A 332 -7.89 -4.44 -0.91
CA GLU A 332 -6.43 -4.34 -0.85
C GLU A 332 -5.82 -5.62 -0.24
N TRP A 333 -6.47 -6.19 0.77
CA TRP A 333 -6.09 -7.49 1.31
C TRP A 333 -6.13 -8.58 0.23
N GLN A 334 -7.15 -8.61 -0.64
CA GLN A 334 -7.23 -9.55 -1.77
C GLN A 334 -6.08 -9.33 -2.76
N ARG A 335 -5.79 -8.07 -3.13
CA ARG A 335 -4.68 -7.74 -4.03
C ARG A 335 -3.35 -8.25 -3.46
N ASN A 336 -3.09 -7.96 -2.19
CA ASN A 336 -1.90 -8.42 -1.47
C ASN A 336 -1.81 -9.96 -1.37
N THR A 337 -2.96 -10.65 -1.34
CA THR A 337 -3.03 -12.13 -1.34
C THR A 337 -2.73 -12.70 -2.72
N MET A 338 -3.29 -12.14 -3.79
CA MET A 338 -3.29 -12.76 -5.12
C MET A 338 -2.14 -12.29 -6.02
N CYS A 339 -1.69 -11.05 -5.86
CA CYS A 339 -0.69 -10.40 -6.72
C CYS A 339 0.73 -10.56 -6.15
N GLN A 340 1.15 -11.80 -5.89
CA GLN A 340 2.45 -12.08 -5.24
C GLN A 340 3.61 -12.23 -6.23
N ASP A 341 3.34 -12.84 -7.38
CA ASP A 341 4.27 -13.07 -8.48
C ASP A 341 3.54 -12.92 -9.80
N SER A 342 3.91 -11.92 -10.59
CA SER A 342 3.30 -11.67 -11.89
C SER A 342 3.73 -12.65 -12.98
N HIS A 343 4.70 -13.53 -12.70
CA HIS A 343 5.02 -14.61 -13.65
C HIS A 343 3.97 -15.71 -13.60
N THR A 344 3.58 -16.15 -12.40
CA THR A 344 2.90 -17.44 -12.22
C THR A 344 1.56 -17.35 -11.51
N ASN A 345 1.30 -16.31 -10.69
CA ASN A 345 0.03 -16.20 -9.99
C ASN A 345 -1.07 -15.67 -10.89
N GLU A 346 -2.27 -16.22 -10.77
CA GLU A 346 -3.45 -15.84 -11.56
C GLU A 346 -3.88 -14.38 -11.33
N GLY A 347 -3.52 -13.78 -10.19
CA GLY A 347 -3.90 -12.42 -9.83
C GLY A 347 -5.34 -12.32 -9.34
N LEU A 348 -5.89 -11.11 -9.39
CA LEU A 348 -7.25 -10.79 -8.99
C LEU A 348 -8.29 -11.27 -10.01
N LEU A 349 -9.54 -11.36 -9.55
CA LEU A 349 -10.68 -11.49 -10.46
C LEU A 349 -10.85 -10.18 -11.27
N PRO A 350 -11.24 -10.25 -12.56
CA PRO A 350 -11.27 -9.09 -13.45
C PRO A 350 -12.07 -7.89 -12.93
N LEU A 351 -13.17 -8.13 -12.22
CA LEU A 351 -14.08 -7.09 -11.75
C LEU A 351 -13.88 -6.68 -10.28
N THR A 352 -12.78 -7.08 -9.63
CA THR A 352 -12.53 -6.80 -8.20
C THR A 352 -12.69 -5.32 -7.82
N TYR A 353 -12.29 -4.40 -8.72
CA TYR A 353 -12.34 -2.95 -8.50
C TYR A 353 -13.53 -2.23 -9.14
N ARG A 354 -14.47 -2.97 -9.74
CA ARG A 354 -15.71 -2.39 -10.26
C ARG A 354 -16.47 -1.65 -9.15
N GLY A 355 -17.05 -0.51 -9.51
CA GLY A 355 -17.79 0.38 -8.61
C GLY A 355 -16.88 1.23 -7.72
N SER A 356 -15.56 1.07 -7.82
CA SER A 356 -14.59 1.84 -7.02
C SER A 356 -13.94 2.98 -7.81
N ILE A 357 -14.15 3.08 -9.13
CA ILE A 357 -13.53 4.14 -9.96
C ILE A 357 -14.56 5.17 -10.40
N GLN A 358 -15.79 4.75 -10.69
CA GLN A 358 -16.85 5.66 -11.10
C GLN A 358 -17.14 6.69 -10.00
N GLY A 359 -17.25 7.97 -10.40
CA GLY A 359 -17.56 9.07 -9.51
C GLY A 359 -16.74 10.33 -9.78
N PHE A 360 -16.89 11.31 -8.88
CA PHE A 360 -16.14 12.56 -8.90
C PHE A 360 -14.90 12.45 -7.99
N TRP A 361 -13.77 12.96 -8.47
CA TRP A 361 -12.47 12.85 -7.84
C TRP A 361 -11.83 14.23 -7.71
N ARG A 362 -11.18 14.48 -6.57
CA ARG A 362 -10.33 15.66 -6.35
C ARG A 362 -8.99 15.26 -5.79
N GLY A 363 -7.94 15.95 -6.18
CA GLY A 363 -6.63 15.78 -5.56
C GLY A 363 -5.57 16.65 -6.18
N LYS A 364 -4.33 16.17 -6.14
CA LYS A 364 -3.16 16.92 -6.59
C LYS A 364 -2.17 16.01 -7.30
N PHE A 365 -1.40 16.59 -8.21
CA PHE A 365 -0.16 15.99 -8.69
C PHE A 365 1.04 16.90 -8.43
N LEU A 366 2.20 16.28 -8.25
CA LEU A 366 3.46 16.90 -7.91
C LEU A 366 4.43 16.75 -9.07
N PHE A 367 5.24 17.78 -9.33
CA PHE A 367 6.23 17.76 -10.41
C PHE A 367 7.41 18.69 -10.16
N TYR A 368 8.55 18.35 -10.74
CA TYR A 368 9.67 19.27 -10.93
C TYR A 368 9.55 19.93 -12.29
N ASP A 369 10.15 21.09 -12.51
CA ASP A 369 10.29 21.58 -13.88
C ASP A 369 11.07 20.58 -14.75
N PHE A 370 10.83 20.63 -16.05
CA PHE A 370 11.32 19.63 -16.98
C PHE A 370 12.85 19.59 -17.02
N GLU A 371 13.50 20.76 -17.05
CA GLU A 371 14.96 20.89 -17.02
C GLU A 371 15.54 20.29 -15.75
N PHE A 372 15.01 20.65 -14.58
CA PHE A 372 15.48 20.13 -13.30
C PHE A 372 15.21 18.63 -13.16
N TYR A 373 14.09 18.12 -13.68
CA TYR A 373 13.81 16.69 -13.72
C TYR A 373 14.84 15.95 -14.57
N ARG A 374 15.25 16.49 -15.71
CA ARG A 374 16.32 15.92 -16.54
C ARG A 374 17.66 15.87 -15.81
N GLU A 375 17.98 16.89 -15.00
CA GLU A 375 19.17 16.86 -14.15
C GLU A 375 19.11 15.72 -13.13
N ILE A 376 17.95 15.50 -12.50
CA ILE A 376 17.73 14.38 -11.58
C ILE A 376 17.95 13.04 -12.29
N LEU A 377 17.41 12.88 -13.50
CA LEU A 377 17.65 11.68 -14.31
C LEU A 377 19.13 11.48 -14.66
N SER A 378 19.89 12.58 -14.82
CA SER A 378 21.33 12.55 -15.09
C SER A 378 22.19 12.23 -13.85
N GLY A 379 21.57 12.11 -12.67
CA GLY A 379 22.24 11.75 -11.42
C GLY A 379 22.34 12.86 -10.38
N ASN A 380 21.65 14.00 -10.54
CA ASN A 380 21.56 15.05 -9.53
C ASN A 380 20.70 14.60 -8.32
N LEU A 381 21.30 13.76 -7.47
CA LEU A 381 20.64 13.23 -6.28
C LEU A 381 20.24 14.34 -5.30
N ARG A 382 21.07 15.38 -5.15
CA ARG A 382 20.80 16.51 -4.25
C ARG A 382 19.47 17.20 -4.62
N GLY A 383 19.19 17.30 -5.92
CA GLY A 383 17.94 17.88 -6.41
C GLY A 383 16.69 17.13 -5.94
N VAL A 384 16.77 15.82 -5.74
CA VAL A 384 15.66 15.02 -5.20
C VAL A 384 15.32 15.44 -3.76
N TYR A 385 16.33 15.66 -2.93
CA TYR A 385 16.17 15.97 -1.51
C TYR A 385 15.84 17.43 -1.23
N THR A 386 16.38 18.38 -1.99
CA THR A 386 16.27 19.81 -1.65
C THR A 386 15.70 20.67 -2.78
N GLY A 387 15.37 20.08 -3.93
CA GLY A 387 14.86 20.83 -5.08
C GLY A 387 13.53 21.53 -4.80
N MET A 388 13.20 22.56 -5.56
CA MET A 388 11.86 23.13 -5.49
C MET A 388 10.93 22.37 -6.43
N PHE A 389 9.74 22.01 -5.96
CA PHE A 389 8.73 21.36 -6.79
C PHE A 389 7.44 22.19 -6.81
N ALA A 390 6.53 21.86 -7.71
CA ALA A 390 5.21 22.46 -7.79
C ALA A 390 4.13 21.39 -7.55
N GLU A 391 2.97 21.85 -7.10
CA GLU A 391 1.76 21.03 -7.01
C GLU A 391 0.65 21.60 -7.90
N GLN A 392 -0.19 20.74 -8.46
CA GLN A 392 -1.34 21.17 -9.24
C GLN A 392 -2.60 20.44 -8.78
N ALA A 393 -3.65 21.21 -8.53
CA ALA A 393 -4.98 20.71 -8.22
C ALA A 393 -5.62 20.09 -9.46
N VAL A 394 -6.33 18.97 -9.24
CA VAL A 394 -7.01 18.20 -10.29
C VAL A 394 -8.37 17.78 -9.83
N GLU A 395 -9.32 17.88 -10.75
CA GLU A 395 -10.65 17.30 -10.63
C GLU A 395 -10.89 16.35 -11.80
N ALA A 396 -11.56 15.23 -11.55
CA ALA A 396 -11.95 14.29 -12.59
C ALA A 396 -13.34 13.72 -12.31
N GLU A 397 -14.13 13.55 -13.36
CA GLU A 397 -15.39 12.81 -13.33
C GLU A 397 -15.22 11.59 -14.23
N LEU A 398 -15.30 10.41 -13.62
CA LEU A 398 -15.00 9.13 -14.26
C LEU A 398 -16.24 8.25 -14.31
N ARG A 399 -16.37 7.50 -15.40
CA ARG A 399 -17.42 6.53 -15.66
C ARG A 399 -16.79 5.19 -16.04
N GLU A 400 -17.32 4.12 -15.48
CA GLU A 400 -16.93 2.75 -15.80
C GLU A 400 -17.90 2.17 -16.84
N THR A 401 -17.37 1.47 -17.85
CA THR A 401 -18.12 0.69 -18.83
C THR A 401 -17.56 -0.72 -18.84
N LEU A 402 -18.42 -1.73 -18.64
CA LEU A 402 -18.02 -3.13 -18.65
C LEU A 402 -18.18 -3.69 -20.06
N VAL A 403 -17.13 -4.37 -20.52
CA VAL A 403 -17.11 -4.97 -21.85
C VAL A 403 -16.68 -6.41 -21.80
N LYS A 404 -17.23 -7.22 -22.72
CA LYS A 404 -16.82 -8.60 -22.96
C LYS A 404 -15.70 -8.62 -24.00
N VAL A 405 -14.56 -9.19 -23.60
CA VAL A 405 -13.36 -9.27 -24.43
C VAL A 405 -12.84 -10.69 -24.43
N LYS A 406 -12.19 -11.10 -25.52
CA LYS A 406 -11.47 -12.36 -25.53
C LYS A 406 -10.28 -12.26 -24.57
N LYS A 407 -9.90 -13.35 -23.92
CA LYS A 407 -8.74 -13.36 -23.00
C LYS A 407 -7.46 -12.90 -23.70
N GLU A 408 -7.32 -13.19 -24.99
CA GLU A 408 -6.22 -12.73 -25.84
C GLU A 408 -6.30 -11.26 -26.27
N ASP A 409 -7.40 -10.55 -26.05
CA ASP A 409 -7.57 -9.14 -26.46
C ASP A 409 -7.56 -8.17 -25.25
N VAL A 410 -7.43 -8.70 -24.03
CA VAL A 410 -7.33 -7.91 -22.78
C VAL A 410 -6.20 -6.88 -22.86
N GLY A 411 -6.50 -5.66 -22.41
CA GLY A 411 -5.56 -4.53 -22.44
C GLY A 411 -5.55 -3.75 -23.76
N GLY A 412 -6.41 -4.14 -24.71
CA GLY A 412 -6.62 -3.44 -25.97
C GLY A 412 -5.48 -3.58 -26.98
N ASP A 413 -5.76 -3.19 -28.22
CA ASP A 413 -4.88 -3.31 -29.37
C ASP A 413 -4.04 -2.04 -29.65
N GLY A 414 -4.28 -0.96 -28.92
CA GLY A 414 -3.52 0.29 -29.02
C GLY A 414 -2.26 0.35 -28.15
N PRO A 415 -1.45 1.42 -28.27
CA PRO A 415 -0.29 1.66 -27.42
C PRO A 415 -0.64 1.81 -25.93
N LEU A 416 0.24 1.38 -25.02
CA LEU A 416 0.00 1.57 -23.58
C LEU A 416 0.14 3.04 -23.14
N LEU A 417 0.93 3.84 -23.86
CA LEU A 417 0.98 5.29 -23.67
C LEU A 417 -0.35 5.99 -23.95
N THR A 418 -1.27 5.31 -24.64
CA THR A 418 -2.65 5.75 -24.88
C THR A 418 -3.66 4.87 -24.14
N ALA A 419 -3.26 4.24 -23.03
CA ALA A 419 -4.07 3.34 -22.21
C ALA A 419 -4.64 2.13 -22.98
N GLY A 420 -3.93 1.65 -24.01
CA GLY A 420 -4.33 0.51 -24.82
C GLY A 420 -5.34 0.84 -25.93
N PHE A 421 -5.60 2.13 -26.18
CA PHE A 421 -6.56 2.57 -27.20
C PHE A 421 -5.85 3.10 -28.46
N LYS A 422 -6.43 2.78 -29.61
CA LYS A 422 -6.13 3.45 -30.88
C LYS A 422 -6.68 4.87 -30.90
N ASP A 423 -5.97 5.71 -31.62
CA ASP A 423 -6.29 7.11 -31.87
C ASP A 423 -7.34 7.24 -33.00
N MET A 424 -8.38 8.07 -32.81
CA MET A 424 -9.44 8.34 -33.81
C MET A 424 -9.39 9.79 -34.34
N GLY A 425 -10.43 10.26 -35.04
CA GLY A 425 -10.45 11.59 -35.66
C GLY A 425 -10.59 12.75 -34.64
N SER A 426 -11.42 12.59 -33.62
CA SER A 426 -11.67 13.62 -32.60
C SER A 426 -11.80 13.04 -31.19
N LEU A 427 -11.58 13.87 -30.16
CA LEU A 427 -11.71 13.44 -28.76
C LEU A 427 -13.18 13.12 -28.38
N GLU A 428 -14.14 13.83 -28.95
CA GLU A 428 -15.57 13.59 -28.66
C GLU A 428 -16.05 12.25 -29.23
N GLU A 429 -15.63 11.90 -30.44
CA GLU A 429 -15.91 10.59 -31.04
C GLU A 429 -15.27 9.47 -30.25
N GLU A 430 -14.04 9.66 -29.75
CA GLU A 430 -13.36 8.69 -28.91
C GLU A 430 -14.13 8.43 -27.62
N THR A 431 -14.54 9.48 -26.91
CA THR A 431 -15.33 9.34 -25.68
C THR A 431 -16.65 8.62 -25.95
N LYS A 432 -17.37 8.98 -27.02
CA LYS A 432 -18.62 8.31 -27.39
C LYS A 432 -18.40 6.83 -27.75
N PHE A 433 -17.37 6.53 -28.52
CA PHE A 433 -17.06 5.15 -28.90
C PHE A 433 -16.67 4.29 -27.70
N LEU A 434 -15.97 4.85 -26.72
CA LEU A 434 -15.66 4.18 -25.45
C LEU A 434 -16.91 3.87 -24.64
N GLU A 435 -17.84 4.84 -24.54
CA GLU A 435 -19.12 4.64 -23.85
C GLU A 435 -20.02 3.62 -24.55
N GLN A 436 -19.79 3.37 -25.84
CA GLN A 436 -20.43 2.33 -26.64
C GLN A 436 -19.68 0.98 -26.60
N GLY A 437 -18.73 0.82 -25.69
CA GLY A 437 -18.01 -0.45 -25.47
C GLY A 437 -16.75 -0.61 -26.32
N TYR A 438 -16.30 0.43 -27.02
CA TYR A 438 -15.08 0.38 -27.85
C TYR A 438 -15.10 -0.74 -28.90
N GLY A 439 -16.26 -1.02 -29.50
CA GLY A 439 -16.45 -2.12 -30.44
C GLY A 439 -16.65 -3.50 -29.82
N HIS A 440 -16.69 -3.58 -28.48
CA HIS A 440 -17.03 -4.77 -27.72
C HIS A 440 -18.47 -4.73 -27.21
N GLU A 441 -19.02 -5.90 -26.95
CA GLU A 441 -20.33 -6.04 -26.31
C GLU A 441 -20.28 -5.50 -24.88
N ILE A 442 -21.22 -4.61 -24.53
CA ILE A 442 -21.41 -4.11 -23.17
C ILE A 442 -22.16 -5.17 -22.37
N VAL A 443 -21.63 -5.52 -21.21
CA VAL A 443 -22.16 -6.59 -20.34
C VAL A 443 -22.41 -6.11 -18.92
N HIS A 444 -23.18 -6.89 -18.17
CA HIS A 444 -23.42 -6.72 -16.75
C HIS A 444 -22.48 -7.57 -15.91
N GLU A 445 -22.39 -7.26 -14.60
CA GLU A 445 -21.52 -7.98 -13.67
C GLU A 445 -21.91 -9.45 -13.53
N ASP A 446 -23.22 -9.73 -13.55
CA ASP A 446 -23.79 -11.07 -13.31
C ASP A 446 -23.77 -11.99 -14.54
N ASP A 447 -23.42 -11.47 -15.73
CA ASP A 447 -23.39 -12.29 -16.95
C ASP A 447 -22.33 -13.40 -16.84
N GLU A 448 -22.63 -14.61 -17.30
CA GLU A 448 -21.66 -15.71 -17.25
C GLU A 448 -20.52 -15.50 -18.26
N ASP A 449 -19.29 -15.74 -17.81
CA ASP A 449 -18.11 -15.70 -18.68
C ASP A 449 -18.08 -16.97 -19.54
N GLU A 450 -18.26 -16.79 -20.86
CA GLU A 450 -18.04 -17.86 -21.84
C GLU A 450 -16.58 -18.34 -21.86
N GLU A 451 -16.36 -19.59 -22.24
CA GLU A 451 -15.01 -20.13 -22.37
C GLU A 451 -14.18 -19.33 -23.38
N GLY A 452 -12.96 -18.93 -22.99
CA GLY A 452 -12.08 -18.07 -23.78
C GLY A 452 -12.37 -16.57 -23.67
N TRP A 453 -13.46 -16.16 -23.02
CA TRP A 453 -13.83 -14.77 -22.80
C TRP A 453 -13.61 -14.34 -21.35
N THR A 454 -13.55 -13.03 -21.15
CA THR A 454 -13.45 -12.37 -19.84
C THR A 454 -14.07 -10.98 -19.94
N LYS A 455 -14.25 -10.34 -18.79
CA LYS A 455 -14.69 -8.95 -18.71
C LYS A 455 -13.52 -8.00 -18.50
N GLU A 456 -13.68 -6.78 -18.98
CA GLU A 456 -12.74 -5.68 -18.78
C GLU A 456 -13.49 -4.40 -18.39
N ILE A 457 -12.86 -3.57 -17.54
CA ILE A 457 -13.39 -2.28 -17.12
C ILE A 457 -12.74 -1.19 -17.98
N LEU A 458 -13.53 -0.58 -18.86
CA LEU A 458 -13.16 0.64 -19.58
C LEU A 458 -13.55 1.86 -18.74
N ILE A 459 -12.77 2.94 -18.90
CA ILE A 459 -12.99 4.20 -18.20
C ILE A 459 -13.13 5.30 -19.26
N SER A 460 -14.18 6.09 -19.14
CA SER A 460 -14.35 7.36 -19.86
C SER A 460 -14.58 8.48 -18.85
N GLY A 461 -14.30 9.73 -19.23
CA GLY A 461 -14.52 10.85 -18.33
C GLY A 461 -13.97 12.18 -18.82
N ARG A 462 -14.08 13.17 -17.95
CA ARG A 462 -13.53 14.52 -18.16
C ARG A 462 -12.74 14.95 -16.93
N GLY A 463 -11.71 15.75 -17.14
CA GLY A 463 -10.87 16.31 -16.09
C GLY A 463 -10.73 17.81 -16.23
N ARG A 464 -10.50 18.48 -15.10
CA ARG A 464 -10.19 19.91 -15.03
C ARG A 464 -8.92 20.11 -14.21
N THR A 465 -7.96 20.80 -14.79
CA THR A 465 -6.68 21.18 -14.16
C THR A 465 -6.38 22.64 -14.46
N ALA A 466 -5.24 23.16 -13.99
CA ALA A 466 -4.79 24.50 -14.34
C ALA A 466 -4.48 24.69 -15.85
N TRP A 467 -4.33 23.59 -16.59
CA TRP A 467 -4.15 23.60 -18.05
C TRP A 467 -5.49 23.59 -18.83
N GLY A 468 -6.62 23.54 -18.12
CA GLY A 468 -7.95 23.56 -18.70
C GLY A 468 -8.64 22.20 -18.65
N TRP A 469 -9.51 21.97 -19.61
CA TRP A 469 -10.34 20.76 -19.70
C TRP A 469 -9.61 19.64 -20.45
N ALA A 470 -9.63 18.44 -19.88
CA ALA A 470 -9.13 17.22 -20.49
C ALA A 470 -10.26 16.22 -20.73
N GLN A 471 -10.19 15.49 -21.84
CA GLN A 471 -10.93 14.25 -22.02
C GLN A 471 -10.10 13.09 -21.47
N ILE A 472 -10.77 12.17 -20.76
CA ILE A 472 -10.14 11.04 -20.08
C ILE A 472 -10.64 9.75 -20.71
N ARG A 473 -9.70 8.88 -21.09
CA ARG A 473 -9.97 7.48 -21.41
C ARG A 473 -9.06 6.59 -20.61
N GLY A 474 -9.49 5.39 -20.27
CA GLY A 474 -8.67 4.49 -19.47
C GLY A 474 -9.18 3.06 -19.39
N ARG A 475 -8.42 2.23 -18.69
CA ARG A 475 -8.72 0.82 -18.45
C ARG A 475 -8.26 0.43 -17.04
N VAL A 476 -8.78 -0.69 -16.56
CA VAL A 476 -8.32 -1.36 -15.34
C VAL A 476 -7.69 -2.70 -15.72
N ARG A 477 -6.42 -2.90 -15.38
CA ARG A 477 -5.76 -4.18 -15.57
C ARG A 477 -6.35 -5.20 -14.59
N ALA A 478 -6.95 -6.26 -15.13
CA ALA A 478 -7.63 -7.30 -14.35
C ALA A 478 -6.74 -7.93 -13.25
N TRP A 479 -5.46 -8.19 -13.56
CA TRP A 479 -4.56 -8.97 -12.70
C TRP A 479 -4.28 -8.33 -11.34
N ASP A 480 -4.01 -7.02 -11.29
CA ASP A 480 -3.69 -6.30 -10.05
C ASP A 480 -4.55 -5.07 -9.82
N GLY A 481 -5.52 -4.76 -10.68
CA GLY A 481 -6.33 -3.55 -10.56
C GLY A 481 -5.58 -2.26 -10.84
N LEU A 482 -4.47 -2.30 -11.62
CA LEU A 482 -3.79 -1.09 -12.08
C LEU A 482 -4.73 -0.28 -12.97
N VAL A 483 -5.04 0.95 -12.54
CA VAL A 483 -5.81 1.93 -13.30
C VAL A 483 -4.86 2.68 -14.22
N ILE A 484 -5.15 2.71 -15.52
CA ILE A 484 -4.38 3.44 -16.54
C ILE A 484 -5.32 4.41 -17.23
N LEU A 485 -5.04 5.71 -17.10
CA LEU A 485 -5.81 6.81 -17.69
C LEU A 485 -4.92 7.60 -18.66
N CYS A 486 -5.49 8.05 -19.76
CA CYS A 486 -4.89 8.94 -20.73
C CYS A 486 -5.71 10.23 -20.75
N LEU A 487 -5.12 11.32 -20.28
CA LEU A 487 -5.70 12.67 -20.29
C LEU A 487 -5.26 13.40 -21.56
N SER A 488 -6.21 13.93 -22.33
CA SER A 488 -5.92 14.71 -23.55
C SER A 488 -6.59 16.08 -23.50
N TYR A 489 -5.82 17.15 -23.68
CA TYR A 489 -6.26 18.56 -23.61
C TYR A 489 -6.50 19.20 -24.97
N SER A 490 -5.93 18.62 -26.05
CA SER A 490 -6.05 19.16 -27.40
C SER A 490 -6.50 18.07 -28.38
N PRO A 491 -7.49 18.36 -29.25
CA PRO A 491 -7.85 17.50 -30.37
C PRO A 491 -6.70 17.29 -31.37
N GLN A 492 -5.82 18.29 -31.52
CA GLN A 492 -4.69 18.29 -32.44
C GLN A 492 -3.56 17.36 -31.98
N ARG A 493 -3.61 16.84 -30.75
CA ARG A 493 -2.70 15.80 -30.19
C ARG A 493 -1.23 16.16 -30.30
N GLU A 494 -0.95 17.45 -30.18
CA GLU A 494 0.39 17.99 -30.19
C GLU A 494 1.17 17.45 -28.97
N PRO A 495 2.51 17.27 -29.07
CA PRO A 495 3.34 16.92 -27.93
C PRO A 495 3.07 17.83 -26.72
N GLY A 496 2.94 17.25 -25.53
CA GLY A 496 2.64 17.98 -24.29
C GLY A 496 1.16 18.21 -24.01
N THR A 497 0.25 17.82 -24.92
CA THR A 497 -1.20 17.91 -24.71
C THR A 497 -1.83 16.61 -24.20
N ARG A 498 -1.02 15.55 -24.03
CA ARG A 498 -1.44 14.21 -23.62
C ARG A 498 -0.56 13.67 -22.50
N TRP A 499 -1.20 13.08 -21.50
CA TRP A 499 -0.54 12.60 -20.28
C TRP A 499 -1.09 11.23 -19.84
N LEU A 500 -0.20 10.31 -19.53
CA LEU A 500 -0.55 8.98 -19.02
C LEU A 500 -0.51 8.99 -17.49
N TRP A 501 -1.62 8.67 -16.85
CA TRP A 501 -1.76 8.54 -15.41
C TRP A 501 -1.97 7.07 -15.07
N ARG A 502 -1.15 6.53 -14.16
CA ARG A 502 -1.24 5.12 -13.75
C ARG A 502 -1.11 4.99 -12.25
N GLY A 503 -1.99 4.21 -11.64
CA GLY A 503 -2.06 4.09 -10.19
C GLY A 503 -3.04 3.05 -9.73
N TYR A 504 -3.27 2.98 -8.43
CA TYR A 504 -4.16 2.00 -7.82
C TYR A 504 -5.22 2.67 -6.98
N ILE A 505 -6.41 2.06 -6.97
CA ILE A 505 -7.45 2.37 -6.00
C ILE A 505 -7.07 1.73 -4.66
N LEU A 506 -6.84 2.53 -3.63
CA LEU A 506 -6.39 2.09 -2.30
C LEU A 506 -7.51 2.29 -1.27
N THR A 507 -7.35 1.68 -0.09
CA THR A 507 -8.31 1.79 1.02
C THR A 507 -8.69 3.25 1.28
N GLY A 508 -10.00 3.49 1.42
CA GLY A 508 -10.56 4.79 1.77
C GLY A 508 -10.75 5.76 0.62
N GLY A 509 -10.79 5.25 -0.62
CA GLY A 509 -11.18 6.02 -1.80
C GLY A 509 -10.03 6.78 -2.46
N TYR A 510 -8.80 6.35 -2.21
CA TYR A 510 -7.62 6.93 -2.83
C TYR A 510 -7.39 6.36 -4.23
N LEU A 511 -7.04 7.20 -5.20
CA LEU A 511 -6.40 6.81 -6.44
C LEU A 511 -5.02 7.46 -6.49
N VAL A 512 -3.96 6.66 -6.29
CA VAL A 512 -2.59 7.16 -6.11
C VAL A 512 -1.66 6.46 -7.08
N GLY A 513 -0.74 7.23 -7.66
CA GLY A 513 0.22 6.69 -8.62
C GLY A 513 1.07 7.77 -9.28
N ARG A 514 1.42 7.53 -10.55
CA ARG A 514 2.27 8.42 -11.34
C ARG A 514 1.62 8.89 -12.61
N TRP A 515 1.82 10.17 -12.91
CA TRP A 515 1.61 10.70 -14.25
C TRP A 515 2.94 10.65 -15.03
N ARG A 516 2.87 10.60 -16.35
CA ARG A 516 3.99 10.54 -17.29
C ARG A 516 3.62 11.24 -18.58
N ASP A 517 4.58 11.89 -19.22
CA ASP A 517 4.43 12.33 -20.60
C ASP A 517 4.18 11.16 -21.56
N THR A 518 3.64 11.43 -22.75
CA THR A 518 3.46 10.40 -23.79
C THR A 518 4.36 10.60 -25.01
N PHE A 519 5.25 11.59 -25.00
CA PHE A 519 6.16 11.85 -26.11
C PHE A 519 7.42 10.99 -26.01
N THR A 520 7.86 10.69 -24.79
CA THR A 520 9.00 9.83 -24.51
C THR A 520 8.59 8.38 -24.77
N PRO A 521 9.33 7.63 -25.62
CA PRO A 521 9.05 6.22 -25.88
C PRO A 521 8.92 5.39 -24.60
N GLU A 522 8.05 4.38 -24.62
CA GLU A 522 7.74 3.52 -23.47
C GLU A 522 9.00 2.85 -22.85
N THR A 523 9.99 2.54 -23.68
CA THR A 523 11.27 1.93 -23.27
C THR A 523 12.21 2.90 -22.54
N LEU A 524 11.91 4.20 -22.55
CA LEU A 524 12.72 5.25 -21.94
C LEU A 524 12.03 5.87 -20.72
N ARG A 525 12.86 6.46 -19.85
CA ARG A 525 12.42 7.20 -18.66
C ARG A 525 11.82 8.53 -19.11
N GLY A 526 10.50 8.60 -19.05
CA GLY A 526 9.75 9.83 -19.32
C GLY A 526 9.86 10.82 -18.16
N TYR A 527 9.35 12.02 -18.41
CA TYR A 527 9.04 13.01 -17.41
C TYR A 527 7.82 12.57 -16.60
N GLU A 528 8.01 12.40 -15.29
CA GLU A 528 7.04 11.77 -14.40
C GLU A 528 6.93 12.50 -13.06
N GLY A 529 5.80 12.31 -12.41
CA GLY A 529 5.60 12.77 -11.05
C GLY A 529 4.49 12.02 -10.33
N ALA A 530 4.43 12.23 -9.02
CA ALA A 530 3.45 11.62 -8.14
C ALA A 530 2.08 12.29 -8.30
N PHE A 531 1.00 11.54 -8.11
CA PHE A 531 -0.32 12.11 -7.91
C PHE A 531 -1.10 11.32 -6.85
N GLY A 532 -2.05 12.00 -6.23
CA GLY A 532 -3.10 11.39 -5.44
C GLY A 532 -4.43 12.07 -5.73
N LEU A 533 -5.50 11.28 -5.77
CA LEU A 533 -6.88 11.74 -5.83
C LEU A 533 -7.69 11.02 -4.75
N ILE A 534 -8.77 11.66 -4.29
CA ILE A 534 -9.77 11.08 -3.39
C ILE A 534 -11.13 11.19 -4.05
N ARG A 535 -11.90 10.10 -4.03
CA ARG A 535 -13.25 10.08 -4.57
C ARG A 535 -14.24 10.70 -3.60
N ALA A 536 -15.13 11.53 -4.13
CA ALA A 536 -16.24 12.10 -3.38
C ALA A 536 -17.12 11.02 -2.76
N GLY A 537 -17.40 11.18 -1.47
CA GLY A 537 -18.24 10.26 -0.69
C GLY A 537 -17.49 9.14 0.03
N ASP A 538 -16.21 8.90 -0.28
CA ASP A 538 -15.40 7.93 0.47
C ASP A 538 -14.85 8.54 1.77
N ILE A 539 -14.42 7.68 2.71
CA ILE A 539 -14.07 8.04 4.09
C ILE A 539 -13.09 9.22 4.22
N TYR A 540 -12.09 9.31 3.34
CA TYR A 540 -11.06 10.35 3.39
C TYR A 540 -11.44 11.65 2.69
N TYR A 541 -12.58 11.69 2.00
CA TYR A 541 -13.04 12.88 1.31
C TYR A 541 -13.66 13.87 2.31
N PRO A 542 -13.12 15.10 2.45
CA PRO A 542 -13.68 16.06 3.40
C PRO A 542 -15.08 16.52 2.97
N GLU A 543 -16.02 16.56 3.91
CA GLU A 543 -17.45 16.78 3.61
C GLU A 543 -17.78 18.16 3.03
N HIS A 544 -16.92 19.14 3.25
CA HIS A 544 -17.12 20.51 2.75
C HIS A 544 -16.76 20.67 1.26
N PHE A 545 -16.01 19.72 0.67
CA PHE A 545 -15.73 19.77 -0.77
C PHE A 545 -16.94 19.34 -1.60
N PRO A 546 -17.12 19.89 -2.81
CA PRO A 546 -18.26 19.57 -3.68
C PRO A 546 -18.21 18.11 -4.11
N LYS A 547 -19.37 17.43 -4.16
CA LYS A 547 -19.42 16.00 -4.51
C LYS A 547 -19.59 15.74 -6.01
N ARG A 548 -19.79 16.80 -6.80
CA ARG A 548 -19.97 16.74 -8.25
C ARG A 548 -19.14 17.82 -8.92
N MET A 549 -18.76 17.58 -10.16
CA MET A 549 -17.97 18.52 -10.94
C MET A 549 -18.71 19.83 -11.21
N ASP A 550 -20.02 19.77 -11.46
CA ASP A 550 -20.87 20.94 -11.75
C ASP A 550 -21.03 21.87 -10.54
N ASP A 551 -20.88 21.34 -9.32
CA ASP A 551 -20.95 22.10 -8.06
C ASP A 551 -19.61 22.79 -7.72
N SER A 552 -18.54 22.47 -8.47
CA SER A 552 -17.19 22.96 -8.18
C SER A 552 -16.85 24.24 -8.93
N ALA A 553 -16.37 25.24 -8.19
CA ALA A 553 -15.78 26.47 -8.74
C ALA A 553 -14.51 26.20 -9.58
N GLY A 554 -13.89 25.04 -9.42
CA GLY A 554 -12.81 24.55 -10.26
C GLY A 554 -11.41 24.71 -9.73
N VAL A 555 -10.47 24.85 -10.66
CA VAL A 555 -9.04 24.98 -10.39
C VAL A 555 -8.60 26.35 -10.90
N ASN A 556 -7.83 27.06 -10.09
CA ASN A 556 -7.29 28.35 -10.49
C ASN A 556 -6.39 28.16 -11.73
N GLN A 557 -6.77 28.81 -12.84
CA GLN A 557 -5.97 28.81 -14.05
C GLN A 557 -4.73 29.67 -13.85
N PHE A 558 -3.66 29.35 -14.57
CA PHE A 558 -2.53 30.28 -14.67
C PHE A 558 -3.03 31.60 -15.24
N ASP A 559 -2.58 32.73 -14.66
CA ASP A 559 -2.59 33.99 -15.42
C ASP A 559 -1.94 33.70 -16.77
N GLN A 560 -2.67 33.96 -17.86
CA GLN A 560 -2.37 33.52 -19.24
C GLN A 560 -1.09 34.14 -19.85
N GLY A 561 -0.06 34.40 -19.05
CA GLY A 561 1.17 35.10 -19.43
C GLY A 561 2.44 34.25 -19.50
N VAL A 562 2.49 33.00 -19.01
CA VAL A 562 3.78 32.27 -18.81
C VAL A 562 3.97 31.02 -19.68
N PHE A 563 2.95 30.54 -20.40
CA PHE A 563 3.12 29.54 -21.47
C PHE A 563 2.59 30.06 -22.81
N ARG A 564 3.25 31.09 -23.36
CA ARG A 564 3.29 31.20 -24.81
C ARG A 564 4.17 30.07 -25.32
N GLN A 565 3.58 29.23 -26.17
CA GLN A 565 4.22 28.25 -27.03
C GLN A 565 5.73 28.46 -27.19
N MET A 566 6.53 27.56 -26.64
CA MET A 566 7.90 27.34 -27.12
C MET A 566 7.79 26.36 -28.27
N PRO A 567 7.98 26.77 -29.54
CA PRO A 567 8.13 25.82 -30.62
C PRO A 567 9.45 25.09 -30.37
N ILE A 568 9.40 23.77 -30.29
CA ILE A 568 10.61 22.94 -30.43
C ILE A 568 10.95 22.96 -31.92
N THR A 569 11.56 24.05 -32.40
CA THR A 569 12.25 24.07 -33.69
C THR A 569 13.69 23.66 -33.43
N GLY A 570 14.02 22.44 -33.82
CA GLY A 570 15.42 22.06 -33.97
C GLY A 570 15.99 22.80 -35.17
N GLU A 571 16.95 23.70 -34.93
CA GLU A 571 17.84 24.19 -35.97
C GLU A 571 19.16 24.70 -35.38
N SER A 572 20.18 24.57 -36.21
CA SER A 572 21.63 24.62 -36.00
C SER A 572 22.23 25.87 -35.36
N LEU A 573 23.34 25.68 -34.64
CA LEU A 573 24.26 26.72 -34.16
C LEU A 573 24.66 27.72 -35.26
N PRO A 574 24.82 29.00 -34.86
CA PRO A 574 26.05 29.70 -35.21
C PRO A 574 26.73 30.42 -34.04
N SER A 575 28.00 30.72 -34.27
CA SER A 575 29.06 31.15 -33.37
C SER A 575 28.98 32.59 -32.85
N ALA A 576 29.51 32.75 -31.62
CA ALA A 576 30.35 33.85 -31.10
C ALA A 576 29.86 35.33 -31.15
N GLY A 577 29.91 35.98 -29.98
CA GLY A 577 29.98 37.44 -29.86
C GLY A 577 29.81 37.95 -28.41
N LEU A 578 30.86 38.57 -27.86
CA LEU A 578 30.91 39.23 -26.54
C LEU A 578 29.94 40.43 -26.44
N GLY A 579 29.49 40.75 -25.21
CA GLY A 579 29.05 42.12 -24.89
C GLY A 579 28.13 42.30 -23.68
N THR A 580 28.74 42.49 -22.51
CA THR A 580 28.37 43.39 -21.38
C THR A 580 27.00 44.09 -21.34
N GLY A 581 26.36 44.11 -20.15
CA GLY A 581 25.61 45.30 -19.72
C GLY A 581 24.38 45.08 -18.84
N SER A 582 24.59 45.17 -17.53
CA SER A 582 23.60 45.40 -16.46
C SER A 582 22.49 46.41 -16.77
N SER A 583 21.25 46.14 -16.33
CA SER A 583 20.48 47.09 -15.49
C SER A 583 19.19 46.45 -14.93
N VAL A 584 19.11 46.49 -13.60
CA VAL A 584 17.89 46.31 -12.80
C VAL A 584 17.11 47.63 -12.82
N PRO A 585 15.77 47.59 -12.69
CA PRO A 585 15.15 48.49 -11.74
C PRO A 585 14.19 47.81 -10.77
N SER A 586 14.15 48.47 -9.62
CA SER A 586 13.61 48.14 -8.32
C SER A 586 12.22 48.75 -8.07
N ILE A 587 11.44 48.03 -7.24
CA ILE A 587 10.52 48.54 -6.18
C ILE A 587 9.25 49.28 -6.62
N SER A 588 8.08 48.78 -6.19
CA SER A 588 7.25 49.40 -5.14
C SER A 588 5.92 48.67 -4.94
N GLY A 589 5.61 48.35 -3.68
CA GLY A 589 4.32 47.83 -3.25
C GLY A 589 3.30 48.94 -3.00
N SER A 590 2.04 48.55 -2.89
CA SER A 590 1.01 49.38 -2.26
C SER A 590 -0.09 48.53 -1.62
N THR A 591 -0.67 49.15 -0.61
CA THR A 591 -1.36 48.60 0.55
C THR A 591 -2.88 48.58 0.35
N LEU A 592 -3.52 47.67 1.09
CA LEU A 592 -4.95 47.52 1.35
C LEU A 592 -5.73 48.82 1.62
N THR A 593 -6.97 48.89 1.14
CA THR A 593 -8.09 49.54 1.83
C THR A 593 -9.39 48.75 1.64
N SER A 594 -10.09 48.60 2.77
CA SER A 594 -11.41 47.99 2.94
C SER A 594 -12.53 48.97 2.56
N GLU A 595 -13.64 48.47 2.02
CA GLU A 595 -14.95 49.10 2.21
C GLU A 595 -16.05 48.07 2.49
N CYS A 596 -16.77 48.37 3.57
CA CYS A 596 -17.97 47.73 4.06
C CYS A 596 -19.17 48.27 3.27
N ASN A 597 -20.12 47.42 2.88
CA ASN A 597 -21.49 47.88 2.65
C ASN A 597 -22.51 46.81 3.04
N GLN A 598 -23.35 47.21 3.99
CA GLN A 598 -24.61 46.56 4.35
C GLN A 598 -25.65 46.86 3.26
N ASN A 599 -26.50 45.90 2.91
CA ASN A 599 -27.90 46.18 2.70
C ASN A 599 -28.79 44.95 2.86
N GLN A 600 -29.88 45.18 3.59
CA GLN A 600 -30.98 44.27 3.87
C GLN A 600 -31.84 44.03 2.63
N SER A 601 -32.46 42.85 2.51
CA SER A 601 -33.89 42.76 2.19
C SER A 601 -34.44 41.36 2.46
N GLN A 602 -35.63 41.37 3.04
CA GLN A 602 -36.48 40.25 3.40
C GLN A 602 -37.11 39.60 2.16
N SER A 603 -37.37 38.29 2.21
CA SER A 603 -38.69 37.76 1.84
C SER A 603 -38.89 36.34 2.36
N GLN A 604 -40.02 36.17 3.06
CA GLN A 604 -40.61 34.90 3.44
C GLN A 604 -41.34 34.29 2.24
N SER A 605 -41.35 32.97 2.11
CA SER A 605 -42.54 32.25 1.65
C SER A 605 -42.55 30.81 2.19
N GLN A 606 -43.74 30.44 2.67
CA GLN A 606 -44.09 29.17 3.32
C GLN A 606 -44.54 28.13 2.29
N SER A 607 -44.67 26.88 2.79
CA SER A 607 -45.56 25.79 2.34
C SER A 607 -45.00 24.90 1.20
N HIS A 608 -45.14 23.57 1.17
CA HIS A 608 -46.14 22.65 1.72
C HIS A 608 -45.54 21.26 2.08
N ASN A 609 -46.14 20.64 3.11
CA ASN A 609 -46.15 19.19 3.35
C ASN A 609 -46.99 18.48 2.27
N GLN A 610 -46.62 17.26 1.87
CA GLN A 610 -47.50 16.08 2.02
C GLN A 610 -46.80 14.76 1.66
N SER A 611 -47.02 13.81 2.57
CA SER A 611 -46.75 12.37 2.53
C SER A 611 -47.52 11.64 1.43
N LEU A 612 -47.05 10.44 1.04
CA LEU A 612 -47.89 9.23 0.92
C LEU A 612 -47.01 7.97 0.84
N GLN A 613 -47.33 7.02 1.72
CA GLN A 613 -46.93 5.61 1.70
C GLN A 613 -47.77 4.89 0.64
N ASP A 614 -47.24 3.83 -0.01
CA ASP A 614 -47.98 2.57 -0.07
C ASP A 614 -47.15 1.33 -0.44
N GLN A 615 -47.64 0.19 0.07
CA GLN A 615 -47.08 -1.16 0.11
C GLN A 615 -47.45 -2.01 -1.13
N SER A 616 -46.70 -3.10 -1.40
CA SER A 616 -47.20 -4.49 -1.61
C SER A 616 -46.12 -5.40 -2.28
N GLN A 617 -45.68 -6.47 -1.58
CA GLN A 617 -45.97 -7.91 -1.78
C GLN A 617 -45.45 -8.53 -3.10
N ILE A 618 -44.37 -9.35 -3.09
CA ILE A 618 -44.27 -10.81 -2.81
C ILE A 618 -45.18 -11.69 -3.69
N GLN A 619 -44.56 -12.46 -4.59
CA GLN A 619 -45.00 -13.80 -5.00
C GLN A 619 -43.79 -14.68 -5.37
N ARG A 620 -43.86 -15.96 -4.98
CA ARG A 620 -42.84 -17.02 -5.12
C ARG A 620 -43.34 -18.14 -6.06
N VAL A 621 -42.38 -19.01 -6.45
CA VAL A 621 -42.45 -20.48 -6.74
C VAL A 621 -42.55 -20.84 -8.25
N PRO A 622 -42.02 -22.00 -8.77
CA PRO A 622 -41.17 -23.09 -8.22
C PRO A 622 -39.89 -23.45 -9.00
N ALA A 623 -39.10 -24.33 -8.37
CA ALA A 623 -37.95 -25.07 -8.87
C ALA A 623 -38.30 -26.33 -9.73
N GLY A 624 -37.35 -26.79 -10.54
CA GLY A 624 -37.34 -28.09 -11.21
C GLY A 624 -35.93 -28.70 -11.27
N HIS A 625 -35.81 -29.94 -10.80
CA HIS A 625 -34.59 -30.77 -10.78
C HIS A 625 -34.42 -31.59 -12.07
N SER A 626 -33.17 -31.86 -12.46
CA SER A 626 -32.78 -33.13 -13.10
C SER A 626 -31.26 -33.36 -13.10
N HIS A 627 -30.81 -34.45 -12.46
CA HIS A 627 -29.51 -35.11 -12.67
C HIS A 627 -29.49 -35.91 -13.99
N PRO A 628 -28.32 -36.25 -14.56
CA PRO A 628 -27.86 -37.65 -14.44
C PRO A 628 -26.33 -37.94 -14.43
N HIS A 629 -26.01 -39.05 -13.76
CA HIS A 629 -25.05 -40.13 -14.05
C HIS A 629 -23.51 -39.95 -14.09
N HIS A 630 -22.88 -40.68 -13.15
CA HIS A 630 -21.48 -41.08 -13.08
C HIS A 630 -21.19 -42.40 -13.84
N HIS A 631 -19.98 -42.52 -14.42
CA HIS A 631 -19.20 -43.77 -14.45
C HIS A 631 -17.69 -43.47 -14.29
N PRO A 632 -16.87 -44.42 -13.78
CA PRO A 632 -15.63 -44.11 -13.08
C PRO A 632 -14.38 -44.35 -13.95
N HIS A 633 -13.40 -43.44 -13.86
CA HIS A 633 -12.02 -43.72 -14.27
C HIS A 633 -11.05 -43.40 -13.14
N GLN A 634 -10.11 -44.33 -12.91
CA GLN A 634 -9.07 -44.31 -11.89
C GLN A 634 -8.20 -43.03 -11.98
N PRO A 635 -7.86 -42.38 -10.86
CA PRO A 635 -7.00 -41.21 -10.90
C PRO A 635 -5.52 -41.60 -10.98
N LEU A 636 -4.91 -41.23 -12.11
CA LEU A 636 -3.49 -40.90 -12.19
C LEU A 636 -3.17 -39.81 -11.16
N GLN A 637 -2.11 -39.98 -10.39
CA GLN A 637 -1.63 -38.98 -9.43
C GLN A 637 -1.27 -37.67 -10.13
N PRO A 638 -1.83 -36.51 -9.74
CA PRO A 638 -1.36 -35.21 -10.21
C PRO A 638 -0.50 -34.50 -9.16
N VAL A 639 0.45 -33.74 -9.69
CA VAL A 639 1.51 -32.96 -9.03
C VAL A 639 0.94 -31.82 -8.17
N MET A 640 1.50 -31.61 -6.98
CA MET A 640 1.12 -30.52 -6.05
C MET A 640 1.34 -29.12 -6.65
N ARG A 641 0.35 -28.22 -6.49
CA ARG A 641 0.51 -26.76 -6.69
C ARG A 641 1.53 -26.21 -5.67
N LYS A 642 2.63 -25.61 -6.16
CA LYS A 642 3.73 -25.05 -5.35
C LYS A 642 3.45 -23.64 -4.78
N ASP A 643 2.30 -23.04 -5.12
CA ASP A 643 2.14 -21.59 -5.04
C ASP A 643 1.53 -21.08 -3.71
N LEU A 644 1.03 -21.99 -2.86
CA LEU A 644 0.57 -21.71 -1.49
C LEU A 644 1.24 -22.69 -0.53
N HIS A 645 2.52 -22.43 -0.19
CA HIS A 645 3.23 -23.22 0.80
C HIS A 645 2.66 -22.97 2.21
N VAL A 646 1.61 -23.71 2.56
CA VAL A 646 1.25 -23.97 3.96
C VAL A 646 2.15 -25.10 4.43
N VAL A 647 3.18 -24.80 5.21
CA VAL A 647 4.01 -25.82 5.87
C VAL A 647 3.46 -26.03 7.28
N PRO A 648 2.84 -27.17 7.61
CA PRO A 648 2.49 -27.50 8.99
C PRO A 648 3.78 -27.69 9.79
N GLN A 649 3.84 -27.16 11.01
CA GLN A 649 4.86 -27.62 11.97
C GLN A 649 4.44 -28.96 12.54
N GLU A 650 5.36 -29.93 12.56
CA GLU A 650 5.22 -31.10 13.43
C GLU A 650 5.19 -30.63 14.89
N PRO A 651 4.31 -31.20 15.73
CA PRO A 651 4.27 -30.85 17.14
C PRO A 651 5.60 -31.20 17.82
N LEU A 652 6.19 -30.23 18.52
CA LEU A 652 7.30 -30.47 19.43
C LEU A 652 6.93 -31.60 20.40
N GLN A 653 7.60 -32.74 20.27
CA GLN A 653 7.58 -33.78 21.29
C GLN A 653 8.19 -33.22 22.57
N THR A 654 7.37 -33.14 23.61
CA THR A 654 7.78 -32.80 24.97
C THR A 654 8.70 -33.90 25.52
N ALA A 655 9.97 -33.59 25.71
CA ALA A 655 10.87 -34.42 26.52
C ALA A 655 10.58 -34.19 28.02
N PRO A 656 10.51 -35.25 28.85
CA PRO A 656 10.17 -35.12 30.26
C PRO A 656 11.35 -34.60 31.09
N SER A 657 11.02 -33.78 32.06
CA SER A 657 11.89 -33.24 33.10
C SER A 657 12.21 -34.28 34.18
N THR A 658 13.49 -34.50 34.47
CA THR A 658 13.94 -35.13 35.73
C THR A 658 15.06 -34.32 36.37
N LEU A 659 14.81 -33.90 37.61
CA LEU A 659 15.74 -33.29 38.56
C LEU A 659 16.35 -34.38 39.45
N SER A 660 17.68 -34.45 39.59
CA SER A 660 18.35 -34.87 40.83
C SER A 660 19.88 -34.67 40.81
N GLN A 661 20.34 -33.73 41.65
CA GLN A 661 21.46 -33.76 42.61
C GLN A 661 22.83 -34.42 42.28
N SER A 662 23.87 -33.56 42.34
CA SER A 662 25.23 -33.68 42.91
C SER A 662 25.88 -35.05 43.20
N GLN A 663 27.13 -35.26 42.74
CA GLN A 663 28.38 -35.29 43.54
C GLN A 663 29.61 -35.83 42.75
N SER A 664 30.78 -35.24 43.04
CA SER A 664 32.16 -35.79 43.07
C SER A 664 32.87 -36.39 41.82
N GLN A 665 34.04 -35.79 41.52
CA GLN A 665 35.25 -36.32 40.82
C GLN A 665 35.79 -37.65 41.40
N PRO A 666 36.74 -38.45 40.78
CA PRO A 666 37.99 -38.01 40.08
C PRO A 666 38.59 -38.88 38.92
N ARG A 667 39.67 -38.33 38.27
CA ARG A 667 40.90 -38.87 37.60
C ARG A 667 40.83 -40.21 36.81
N SER A 668 41.51 -40.52 35.69
CA SER A 668 42.69 -40.04 34.90
C SER A 668 42.85 -41.02 33.70
N GLN A 669 43.33 -40.69 32.50
CA GLN A 669 44.73 -40.82 31.98
C GLN A 669 44.76 -40.39 30.48
N LEU A 670 45.65 -39.45 30.06
CA LEU A 670 46.88 -39.61 29.21
C LEU A 670 46.63 -40.23 27.81
N GLN A 671 47.09 -39.76 26.64
CA GLN A 671 48.22 -38.96 26.10
C GLN A 671 47.80 -38.56 24.64
N THR A 672 48.31 -37.60 23.87
CA THR A 672 49.57 -36.84 23.79
C THR A 672 49.34 -35.60 22.89
N GLN A 673 50.01 -34.49 23.23
CA GLN A 673 50.19 -33.22 22.50
C GLN A 673 51.22 -33.34 21.33
N PRO A 674 51.69 -32.27 20.60
CA PRO A 674 51.45 -30.80 20.68
C PRO A 674 51.14 -30.13 19.29
N GLN A 675 50.51 -28.95 19.10
CA GLN A 675 50.81 -27.53 19.45
C GLN A 675 52.25 -27.04 19.12
N PRO A 676 52.51 -25.73 18.85
CA PRO A 676 51.78 -24.50 19.27
C PRO A 676 51.47 -23.49 18.11
N GLN A 677 50.53 -22.53 18.17
CA GLN A 677 50.34 -21.37 19.08
C GLN A 677 51.51 -20.35 18.99
N THR A 678 51.39 -19.00 18.91
CA THR A 678 50.29 -18.03 18.98
C THR A 678 50.81 -16.61 18.61
N GLN A 679 49.88 -15.69 18.32
CA GLN A 679 49.77 -14.29 18.84
C GLN A 679 50.43 -13.07 18.14
N THR A 680 49.52 -12.13 17.78
CA THR A 680 49.46 -10.65 18.05
C THR A 680 50.74 -9.80 18.01
N GLN A 681 50.80 -8.52 17.61
CA GLN A 681 49.86 -7.43 17.27
C GLN A 681 50.71 -6.25 16.72
N THR A 682 50.07 -5.29 16.03
CA THR A 682 50.41 -3.85 15.89
C THR A 682 51.74 -3.39 15.25
N GLU A 683 51.64 -2.65 14.14
CA GLU A 683 52.06 -1.24 13.97
C GLU A 683 52.18 -0.84 12.47
N THR A 684 51.44 0.18 12.05
CA THR A 684 51.73 1.08 10.90
C THR A 684 52.65 2.23 11.38
N PRO A 685 53.23 3.13 10.54
CA PRO A 685 53.18 3.30 9.07
C PRO A 685 54.57 3.58 8.43
N SER A 686 54.66 3.68 7.09
CA SER A 686 55.26 4.81 6.35
C SER A 686 55.71 4.43 4.93
N GLN A 687 55.39 5.35 3.98
CA GLN A 687 56.21 5.91 2.88
C GLN A 687 57.08 4.92 2.06
N SER A 688 57.11 4.87 0.72
CA SER A 688 57.07 5.94 -0.27
C SER A 688 57.11 5.30 -1.69
N ARG A 689 56.46 5.95 -2.66
CA ARG A 689 56.76 5.88 -4.11
C ARG A 689 58.18 6.47 -4.36
N PRO A 690 58.89 6.30 -5.51
CA PRO A 690 58.32 6.30 -6.87
C PRO A 690 59.06 5.44 -7.95
N GLN A 691 58.47 5.41 -9.16
CA GLN A 691 59.05 5.52 -10.53
C GLN A 691 60.51 5.04 -10.75
N THR A 692 60.92 4.33 -11.79
CA THR A 692 60.65 4.42 -13.25
C THR A 692 61.57 3.39 -13.94
N LEU A 693 61.22 2.94 -15.16
CA LEU A 693 62.09 2.62 -16.32
C LEU A 693 61.60 1.39 -17.11
N SER A 694 60.97 1.66 -18.25
CA SER A 694 61.04 0.87 -19.49
C SER A 694 62.42 1.12 -20.16
N PRO A 695 62.88 0.43 -21.24
CA PRO A 695 62.10 -0.19 -22.34
C PRO A 695 62.70 -1.45 -23.02
N GLU A 696 62.11 -1.80 -24.17
CA GLU A 696 62.55 -2.73 -25.24
C GLU A 696 62.24 -4.23 -24.95
N HIS A 697 61.52 -4.99 -25.78
CA HIS A 697 61.57 -5.13 -27.23
C HIS A 697 60.40 -6.06 -27.68
N ASP A 698 59.67 -5.67 -28.72
CA ASP A 698 58.85 -6.55 -29.60
C ASP A 698 59.76 -7.02 -30.77
N PRO A 699 59.45 -8.06 -31.61
CA PRO A 699 58.13 -8.33 -32.20
C PRO A 699 57.74 -9.82 -32.46
N GLY A 700 56.45 -10.08 -32.75
CA GLY A 700 55.99 -11.39 -33.23
C GLY A 700 54.54 -11.44 -33.73
N THR A 701 54.37 -11.25 -35.03
CA THR A 701 53.15 -11.13 -35.85
C THR A 701 52.25 -12.38 -35.89
N LYS A 702 50.90 -12.20 -35.93
CA LYS A 702 49.99 -12.63 -37.03
C LYS A 702 48.48 -12.52 -36.72
N SER A 703 47.81 -11.70 -37.54
CA SER A 703 46.40 -11.70 -37.93
C SER A 703 46.08 -12.91 -38.85
N GLY A 704 44.84 -13.31 -39.19
CA GLY A 704 43.49 -12.77 -39.05
C GLY A 704 42.50 -13.58 -39.92
N ARG A 705 41.35 -12.95 -40.27
CA ARG A 705 40.24 -13.32 -41.19
C ARG A 705 38.96 -13.79 -40.48
N GLN A 706 37.76 -13.31 -40.84
CA GLN A 706 37.33 -12.36 -41.88
C GLN A 706 36.01 -11.72 -41.46
#